data_AF-A0A813NV96-F1
#
_entry.id   AF-A0A813NV96-F1
#
_cell.length_a   1.000
_cell.length_b   1.000
_cell.length_c   1.000
_cell.angle_alpha   90.00
_cell.angle_beta   90.00
_cell.angle_gamma   90.00
#
_symmetry.space_group_name_H-M   'P 1'
#
loop_
_entity.id
_entity.type
_entity.pdbx_description
1 polymer ?
#
loop_
_entity_poly.entity_id
_entity_poly.type
_entity_poly.pdbx_seq_one_letter_code
_entity_poly.pdbx_strand_id
1 'polypeptide(L)'
;MEESYLPNLPVELLHRIFHFCDVQTILCKISNVCKKLHSIVNQYDQHQLTLDIHKYRTNERSIPDHVLYNRVVSLMTRWHRGSEYQKEIFISALLQCTRLRHLTLHYIDDTSIQSLFQKTDKIKLVSLTIKYCSDTSNTTFRVVSLFAEKSKLQKLSWKDLFYKAEVMSWPDQCKLKFLSIDRCFYSQYSFLLRQLPCLETFQVKDIDIDENSMYLPSLNFSFNSQLTHLSITCCSLSTEHLRSLISKTPKLCELDLIYSAEMFKSLINIHEWEKFVRMELSFLKKFQFFISYEFAENDTVRLDTVIAPFRDSFWLNEKCWFTVCEQGLGKSNSDTISLFTIPVTEPAYHSISRYRSHVQYGISSKDNTYYINDQSKDEITLETVHKTFPVLDLTYDLRLKSSHLQFLAHALQNNQTTVELNLAANEIKALDTQYIVEALLNNTTLVTLSISANNIGDQGMYWICKALDTNITLEELELACNYIYAEGAKYLADALRKNIVIESASYYFRMILSFFSQTLTKFELSCNKIGAAGVHYIAEALRHNTTLTILNLHNNDIGNEGAKHIADVLNTNQALIALSMTANNIGDDGMSYICKALHKNITLKELDLNENKITDDGAKSLSETLQNNNTLEKIYLKKNNIGDDGATNLAIALKTNTTVTILNLATNKIDITGAQCLYDELQKNTTLEGLYLSGNRIGIAGAKYLADALRENTTLKTLYLSYNTIGVAGVDYFIEALRYNPIQSLTKLILYPMSDREYISNSNELEARSNVISVLRNSAVFSRSDFEGDVCGYCEVLKIAERIRKNLTSYEKFDEKNIGSAGAQHIGDALRYNTIFLKLEVKSNQMTNKTIQYLNNILLNNSTLQTINLISNNITSTGARHLSDLLRNHITLTTFCLINNRIGDDGLTYLSPTLKDIKTLEILILSRIDMGPIGTESLANALENNTTLSILRLNNNEIGVEGIQSIMIILQRNKTLVEIDLSNNEIGNEGTRIVADFLSTNITLLKLNLGINEIGLSGVKYLGDALEKNTTLTSLYLRRNDIDQNGIEYFSQSLKRNQTLKQIDVSCNPIGRIGIEYLRDLLKSNTTLIELKIGFNYKNYQGNLVNYTNS
;
A
#
# COMPACT_ATOMS: atom_id res chain seq x y z
N MET A 1 23.35 -25.98 34.30
CA MET A 1 23.72 -27.11 33.43
C MET A 1 24.45 -26.54 32.22
N GLU A 2 25.35 -27.31 31.61
CA GLU A 2 25.85 -26.97 30.27
C GLU A 2 24.75 -27.14 29.22
N GLU A 3 24.83 -26.39 28.12
CA GLU A 3 23.77 -26.29 27.11
C GLU A 3 23.51 -27.62 26.36
N SER A 4 24.48 -28.54 26.42
CA SER A 4 24.47 -29.88 25.84
C SER A 4 23.46 -30.86 26.45
N TYR A 5 23.09 -30.70 27.72
CA TYR A 5 22.25 -31.67 28.45
C TYR A 5 20.74 -31.46 28.27
N LEU A 6 20.31 -30.29 27.80
CA LEU A 6 18.90 -29.90 27.67
C LEU A 6 18.02 -30.84 26.82
N PRO A 7 18.48 -31.40 25.68
CA PRO A 7 17.63 -32.27 24.85
C PRO A 7 17.26 -33.62 25.49
N ASN A 8 17.98 -34.03 26.55
CA ASN A 8 17.84 -35.35 27.18
C ASN A 8 17.01 -35.32 28.49
N LEU A 9 16.36 -34.20 28.81
CA LEU A 9 15.55 -34.06 30.02
C LEU A 9 14.13 -34.65 29.83
N PRO A 10 13.59 -35.39 30.82
CA PRO A 10 12.19 -35.83 30.78
C PRO A 10 11.21 -34.65 30.69
N VAL A 11 10.14 -34.82 29.92
CA VAL A 11 9.15 -33.76 29.64
C VAL A 11 8.44 -33.29 30.92
N GLU A 12 8.18 -34.20 31.85
CA GLU A 12 7.61 -33.90 33.18
C GLU A 12 8.54 -33.01 34.03
N LEU A 13 9.86 -33.16 33.86
CA LEU A 13 10.83 -32.34 34.56
C LEU A 13 10.89 -30.93 33.97
N LEU A 14 10.87 -30.81 32.64
CA LEU A 14 10.77 -29.53 31.93
C LEU A 14 9.48 -28.78 32.31
N HIS A 15 8.34 -29.47 32.37
CA HIS A 15 7.08 -28.89 32.82
C HIS A 15 7.16 -28.34 34.26
N ARG A 16 7.85 -29.05 35.17
CA ARG A 16 8.06 -28.56 36.55
C ARG A 16 9.01 -27.36 36.61
N ILE A 17 10.06 -27.33 35.80
CA ILE A 17 11.01 -26.19 35.72
C ILE A 17 10.26 -24.92 35.27
N PHE A 18 9.42 -25.00 34.23
CA PHE A 18 8.61 -23.86 33.78
C PHE A 18 7.49 -23.45 34.76
N HIS A 19 7.11 -24.31 35.71
CA HIS A 19 6.08 -23.99 36.71
C HIS A 19 6.63 -23.28 37.96
N PHE A 20 7.94 -23.39 38.23
CA PHE A 20 8.58 -22.84 39.44
C PHE A 20 9.53 -21.65 39.18
N CYS A 21 9.78 -21.26 37.93
CA CYS A 21 10.57 -20.07 37.61
C CYS A 21 9.65 -18.87 37.34
N ASP A 22 9.90 -17.72 37.98
CA ASP A 22 9.17 -16.49 37.66
C ASP A 22 9.57 -15.92 36.27
N VAL A 23 8.67 -15.12 35.70
CA VAL A 23 8.81 -14.56 34.35
C VAL A 23 10.02 -13.63 34.22
N GLN A 24 10.40 -12.93 35.30
CA GLN A 24 11.51 -11.97 35.30
C GLN A 24 12.87 -12.70 35.31
N THR A 25 12.96 -13.79 36.08
CA THR A 25 14.10 -14.71 36.10
C THR A 25 14.30 -15.41 34.75
N ILE A 26 13.21 -15.86 34.10
CA ILE A 26 13.25 -16.47 32.75
C ILE A 26 13.79 -15.47 31.72
N LEU A 27 13.25 -14.25 31.69
CA LEU A 27 13.59 -13.23 30.70
C LEU A 27 15.04 -12.72 30.82
N CYS A 28 15.53 -12.51 32.04
CA CYS A 28 16.83 -11.84 32.24
C CYS A 28 18.06 -12.74 32.05
N LYS A 29 17.94 -14.08 32.08
CA LYS A 29 19.13 -14.98 32.09
C LYS A 29 19.07 -16.24 31.20
N ILE A 30 17.93 -16.61 30.60
CA ILE A 30 17.75 -17.96 30.00
C ILE A 30 17.27 -17.92 28.52
N SER A 31 17.29 -16.75 27.87
CA SER A 31 16.66 -16.50 26.55
C SER A 31 16.93 -17.55 25.45
N ASN A 32 18.21 -17.92 25.19
CA ASN A 32 18.55 -18.87 24.12
C ASN A 32 18.09 -20.30 24.41
N VAL A 33 18.19 -20.73 25.67
CA VAL A 33 17.71 -22.04 26.13
C VAL A 33 16.19 -22.13 26.00
N CYS A 34 15.46 -21.08 26.39
CA CYS A 34 14.01 -21.02 26.22
C CYS A 34 13.57 -21.05 24.75
N LYS A 35 14.30 -20.37 23.83
CA LYS A 35 14.04 -20.46 22.39
C LYS A 35 14.22 -21.88 21.86
N LYS A 36 15.29 -22.58 22.26
CA LYS A 36 15.54 -23.98 21.88
C LYS A 36 14.46 -24.92 22.44
N LEU A 37 14.08 -24.77 23.71
CA LEU A 37 12.99 -25.55 24.32
C LEU A 37 11.64 -25.29 23.64
N HIS A 38 11.32 -24.05 23.29
CA HIS A 38 10.09 -23.72 22.56
C HIS A 38 10.11 -24.28 21.12
N SER A 39 11.27 -24.32 20.46
CA SER A 39 11.44 -25.02 19.18
C SER A 39 11.25 -26.54 19.30
N ILE A 40 11.70 -27.15 20.40
CA ILE A 40 11.48 -28.59 20.66
C ILE A 40 9.99 -28.86 20.90
N VAL A 41 9.31 -28.03 21.71
CA VAL A 41 7.86 -28.14 21.94
C VAL A 41 7.07 -28.00 20.64
N ASN A 42 7.38 -27.00 19.80
CA ASN A 42 6.73 -26.84 18.49
C ASN A 42 6.98 -28.02 17.53
N GLN A 43 8.12 -28.72 17.64
CA GLN A 43 8.37 -29.97 16.91
C GLN A 43 7.52 -31.14 17.44
N TYR A 44 7.12 -31.14 18.72
CA TYR A 44 6.19 -32.13 19.26
C TYR A 44 4.73 -31.91 18.84
N ASP A 45 4.29 -30.68 18.55
CA ASP A 45 2.90 -30.41 18.16
C ASP A 45 2.61 -30.60 16.65
N GLN A 46 3.60 -30.49 15.75
CA GLN A 46 3.40 -30.67 14.29
C GLN A 46 3.85 -32.04 13.76
N HIS A 47 3.06 -33.09 14.02
CA HIS A 47 3.32 -34.44 13.52
C HIS A 47 2.91 -34.63 12.03
N GLN A 48 3.82 -34.30 11.10
CA GLN A 48 3.83 -34.87 9.73
C GLN A 48 4.76 -36.09 9.69
N LEU A 49 4.17 -37.29 9.57
CA LEU A 49 4.93 -38.54 9.54
C LEU A 49 5.25 -38.94 8.09
N THR A 50 6.45 -39.47 7.84
CA THR A 50 6.80 -40.06 6.53
C THR A 50 7.23 -41.51 6.74
N LEU A 51 6.46 -42.47 6.21
CA LEU A 51 6.69 -43.90 6.34
C LEU A 51 7.09 -44.52 4.99
N ASP A 52 8.14 -45.32 5.01
CA ASP A 52 8.64 -46.06 3.85
C ASP A 52 8.41 -47.56 4.13
N ILE A 53 7.64 -48.23 3.27
CA ILE A 53 7.21 -49.61 3.52
C ILE A 53 8.40 -50.58 3.53
N HIS A 54 9.51 -50.28 2.84
CA HIS A 54 10.73 -51.08 2.96
C HIS A 54 11.45 -50.87 4.31
N LYS A 55 11.42 -49.65 4.88
CA LYS A 55 12.04 -49.37 6.20
C LYS A 55 11.29 -50.02 7.37
N TYR A 56 10.02 -50.39 7.17
CA TYR A 56 9.25 -51.20 8.12
C TYR A 56 9.87 -52.59 8.39
N ARG A 57 10.85 -53.01 7.59
CA ARG A 57 11.55 -54.29 7.71
C ARG A 57 12.87 -54.23 8.50
N THR A 58 13.32 -53.05 8.94
CA THR A 58 14.75 -52.84 9.32
C THR A 58 15.00 -52.17 10.67
N ASN A 59 13.98 -51.96 11.52
CA ASN A 59 14.19 -51.48 12.89
C ASN A 59 13.16 -52.08 13.85
N GLU A 60 13.61 -52.58 14.99
CA GLU A 60 12.79 -52.93 16.16
C GLU A 60 12.31 -51.67 16.92
N ARG A 61 11.74 -50.72 16.16
CA ARG A 61 10.98 -49.61 16.70
C ARG A 61 9.58 -49.71 16.14
N SER A 62 8.73 -50.43 16.87
CA SER A 62 7.30 -50.22 16.79
C SER A 62 7.02 -48.72 16.83
N ILE A 63 6.14 -48.24 15.94
CA ILE A 63 5.55 -46.92 16.13
C ILE A 63 4.80 -47.04 17.46
N PRO A 64 5.16 -46.30 18.53
CA PRO A 64 4.61 -46.54 19.85
C PRO A 64 3.08 -46.41 19.82
N ASP A 65 2.35 -47.28 20.53
CA ASP A 65 0.89 -47.36 20.39
C ASP A 65 0.20 -45.99 20.65
N HIS A 66 0.77 -45.17 21.53
CA HIS A 66 0.29 -43.82 21.81
C HIS A 66 0.36 -42.83 20.62
N VAL A 67 1.19 -43.11 19.60
CA VAL A 67 1.26 -42.36 18.34
C VAL A 67 0.17 -42.84 17.38
N LEU A 68 0.05 -44.17 17.19
CA LEU A 68 -0.94 -44.79 16.31
C LEU A 68 -2.39 -44.51 16.75
N TYR A 69 -2.69 -44.66 18.03
CA TYR A 69 -4.07 -44.63 18.51
C TYR A 69 -4.74 -43.24 18.48
N ASN A 70 -4.00 -42.12 18.49
CA ASN A 70 -4.63 -40.80 18.64
C ASN A 70 -3.87 -39.54 18.18
N ARG A 71 -2.67 -39.58 17.57
CA ARG A 71 -1.85 -38.35 17.40
C ARG A 71 -1.43 -37.93 15.98
N VAL A 72 -1.59 -38.75 14.94
CA VAL A 72 -1.13 -38.39 13.57
C VAL A 72 -2.19 -37.58 12.81
N VAL A 73 -1.78 -36.45 12.20
CA VAL A 73 -2.64 -35.58 11.37
C VAL A 73 -2.30 -35.67 9.87
N SER A 74 -1.01 -35.79 9.53
CA SER A 74 -0.52 -35.86 8.15
C SER A 74 0.47 -37.03 7.96
N LEU A 75 0.30 -37.79 6.88
CA LEU A 75 1.11 -38.97 6.56
C LEU A 75 1.54 -38.96 5.08
N MET A 76 2.83 -39.10 4.83
CA MET A 76 3.39 -39.44 3.51
C MET A 76 3.86 -40.89 3.51
N THR A 77 3.60 -41.63 2.43
CA THR A 77 4.01 -43.03 2.27
C THR A 77 4.73 -43.27 0.96
N ARG A 78 5.76 -44.12 0.98
CA ARG A 78 6.38 -44.71 -0.22
C ARG A 78 6.11 -46.22 -0.23
N TRP A 79 5.40 -46.66 -1.26
CA TRP A 79 5.07 -48.06 -1.50
C TRP A 79 6.05 -48.59 -2.54
N HIS A 80 6.84 -49.60 -2.17
CA HIS A 80 7.74 -50.27 -3.10
C HIS A 80 7.70 -51.77 -2.79
N ARG A 81 7.47 -52.59 -3.82
CA ARG A 81 7.55 -54.07 -3.88
C ARG A 81 7.52 -54.82 -2.52
N GLY A 82 6.47 -54.65 -1.74
CA GLY A 82 6.22 -55.35 -0.46
C GLY A 82 5.29 -56.56 -0.63
N SER A 83 5.38 -57.54 0.26
CA SER A 83 4.48 -58.71 0.24
C SER A 83 3.08 -58.36 0.77
N GLU A 84 2.05 -59.09 0.33
CA GLU A 84 0.65 -58.79 0.70
C GLU A 84 0.41 -58.74 2.21
N TYR A 85 1.03 -59.65 2.97
CA TYR A 85 0.97 -59.66 4.43
C TYR A 85 1.50 -58.35 5.07
N GLN A 86 2.54 -57.74 4.50
CA GLN A 86 3.07 -56.45 4.96
C GLN A 86 2.12 -55.30 4.62
N LYS A 87 1.49 -55.34 3.43
CA LYS A 87 0.48 -54.36 3.01
C LYS A 87 -0.74 -54.41 3.94
N GLU A 88 -1.23 -55.61 4.28
CA GLU A 88 -2.39 -55.81 5.16
C GLU A 88 -2.14 -55.36 6.61
N ILE A 89 -0.94 -55.60 7.17
CA ILE A 89 -0.56 -55.04 8.47
C ILE A 89 -0.55 -53.50 8.41
N PHE A 90 0.02 -52.92 7.35
CA PHE A 90 0.10 -51.47 7.19
C PHE A 90 -1.28 -50.81 7.05
N ILE A 91 -2.18 -51.42 6.26
CA ILE A 91 -3.59 -51.02 6.14
C ILE A 91 -4.28 -51.13 7.51
N SER A 92 -4.07 -52.23 8.24
CA SER A 92 -4.66 -52.45 9.56
C SER A 92 -4.22 -51.41 10.61
N ALA A 93 -2.97 -50.96 10.57
CA ALA A 93 -2.47 -49.87 11.40
C ALA A 93 -3.07 -48.51 10.99
N LEU A 94 -3.17 -48.24 9.68
CA LEU A 94 -3.82 -47.03 9.13
C LEU A 94 -5.28 -46.88 9.60
N LEU A 95 -6.01 -48.00 9.71
CA LEU A 95 -7.40 -48.04 10.17
C LEU A 95 -7.58 -47.65 11.65
N GLN A 96 -6.52 -47.64 12.46
CA GLN A 96 -6.55 -47.22 13.87
C GLN A 96 -6.31 -45.69 14.03
N CYS A 97 -5.78 -45.02 13.01
CA CYS A 97 -5.40 -43.60 13.03
C CYS A 97 -6.62 -42.65 12.93
N THR A 98 -7.48 -42.63 13.97
CA THR A 98 -8.76 -41.90 14.02
C THR A 98 -8.71 -40.39 13.70
N ARG A 99 -7.54 -39.75 13.82
CA ARG A 99 -7.35 -38.31 13.57
C ARG A 99 -6.73 -37.94 12.21
N LEU A 100 -6.35 -38.92 11.38
CA LEU A 100 -5.65 -38.68 10.13
C LEU A 100 -6.47 -37.82 9.15
N ARG A 101 -5.90 -36.70 8.66
CA ARG A 101 -6.57 -35.76 7.73
C ARG A 101 -5.88 -35.64 6.37
N HIS A 102 -4.56 -35.84 6.30
CA HIS A 102 -3.81 -35.67 5.06
C HIS A 102 -3.00 -36.93 4.75
N LEU A 103 -3.16 -37.48 3.55
CA LEU A 103 -2.47 -38.69 3.10
C LEU A 103 -1.81 -38.48 1.73
N THR A 104 -0.52 -38.80 1.62
CA THR A 104 0.21 -38.84 0.35
C THR A 104 0.72 -40.25 0.10
N LEU A 105 0.43 -40.80 -1.08
CA LEU A 105 0.85 -42.10 -1.57
C LEU A 105 1.81 -41.89 -2.75
N HIS A 106 3.01 -42.44 -2.65
CA HIS A 106 3.96 -42.54 -3.77
C HIS A 106 4.17 -44.01 -4.14
N TYR A 107 4.21 -44.31 -5.44
CA TYR A 107 4.60 -45.61 -6.02
C TYR A 107 3.71 -46.82 -5.64
N ILE A 108 2.46 -46.58 -5.23
CA ILE A 108 1.49 -47.61 -4.86
C ILE A 108 0.96 -48.37 -6.09
N ASP A 109 0.68 -49.67 -5.92
CA ASP A 109 0.09 -50.54 -6.94
C ASP A 109 -1.43 -50.70 -6.81
N ASP A 110 -2.07 -51.10 -7.91
CA ASP A 110 -3.52 -51.08 -8.10
C ASP A 110 -4.30 -51.88 -7.04
N THR A 111 -3.90 -53.12 -6.75
CA THR A 111 -4.58 -53.98 -5.77
C THR A 111 -4.44 -53.45 -4.35
N SER A 112 -3.33 -52.76 -4.04
CA SER A 112 -3.13 -52.10 -2.75
C SER A 112 -4.07 -50.91 -2.54
N ILE A 113 -4.32 -50.12 -3.58
CA ILE A 113 -5.30 -49.01 -3.53
C ILE A 113 -6.69 -49.58 -3.22
N GLN A 114 -7.08 -50.69 -3.87
CA GLN A 114 -8.37 -51.33 -3.64
C GLN A 114 -8.52 -51.86 -2.20
N SER A 115 -7.56 -52.67 -1.71
CA SER A 115 -7.65 -53.24 -0.35
C SER A 115 -7.63 -52.17 0.74
N LEU A 116 -6.85 -51.08 0.56
CA LEU A 116 -6.86 -49.93 1.47
C LEU A 116 -8.26 -49.30 1.51
N PHE A 117 -8.77 -48.82 0.38
CA PHE A 117 -9.97 -47.98 0.38
C PHE A 117 -11.29 -48.75 0.57
N GLN A 118 -11.32 -50.07 0.34
CA GLN A 118 -12.46 -50.91 0.70
C GLN A 118 -12.65 -51.08 2.21
N LYS A 119 -11.60 -50.92 3.02
CA LYS A 119 -11.65 -51.16 4.48
C LYS A 119 -11.79 -49.87 5.32
N THR A 120 -11.58 -48.69 4.70
CA THR A 120 -11.41 -47.40 5.39
C THR A 120 -12.70 -46.62 5.74
N ASP A 121 -13.84 -47.29 5.96
CA ASP A 121 -15.11 -46.64 6.33
C ASP A 121 -15.05 -45.77 7.62
N LYS A 122 -13.96 -45.87 8.40
CA LYS A 122 -13.74 -45.11 9.63
C LYS A 122 -12.83 -43.87 9.48
N ILE A 123 -12.13 -43.68 8.35
CA ILE A 123 -11.16 -42.59 8.16
C ILE A 123 -11.79 -41.39 7.43
N LYS A 124 -11.63 -40.18 7.97
CA LYS A 124 -12.18 -38.93 7.43
C LYS A 124 -11.08 -37.99 6.92
N LEU A 125 -10.49 -38.34 5.78
CA LEU A 125 -9.46 -37.54 5.10
C LEU A 125 -10.01 -36.23 4.53
N VAL A 126 -9.18 -35.19 4.57
CA VAL A 126 -9.42 -33.88 3.93
C VAL A 126 -8.64 -33.80 2.62
N SER A 127 -7.42 -34.34 2.54
CA SER A 127 -6.66 -34.42 1.28
C SER A 127 -5.96 -35.76 1.05
N LEU A 128 -6.02 -36.23 -0.18
CA LEU A 128 -5.29 -37.36 -0.73
C LEU A 128 -4.35 -36.85 -1.84
N THR A 129 -3.22 -37.49 -2.03
CA THR A 129 -2.33 -37.25 -3.18
C THR A 129 -1.68 -38.56 -3.59
N ILE A 130 -1.82 -38.94 -4.86
CA ILE A 130 -1.26 -40.16 -5.46
C ILE A 130 -0.26 -39.74 -6.54
N LYS A 131 0.94 -40.30 -6.48
CA LYS A 131 2.04 -40.00 -7.42
C LYS A 131 2.72 -41.29 -7.86
N TYR A 132 2.79 -41.51 -9.19
CA TYR A 132 3.48 -42.62 -9.82
C TYR A 132 2.83 -43.98 -9.55
N CYS A 133 1.52 -44.10 -9.78
CA CYS A 133 0.81 -45.38 -9.75
C CYS A 133 1.05 -46.18 -11.04
N SER A 134 1.31 -47.49 -10.93
CA SER A 134 1.40 -48.40 -12.08
C SER A 134 0.01 -48.82 -12.56
N ASP A 135 -0.27 -48.69 -13.87
CA ASP A 135 -1.47 -49.14 -14.60
C ASP A 135 -2.75 -49.29 -13.77
N THR A 136 -3.27 -48.14 -13.32
CA THR A 136 -4.51 -48.10 -12.53
C THR A 136 -5.71 -48.67 -13.31
N SER A 137 -6.45 -49.57 -12.67
CA SER A 137 -7.62 -50.24 -13.24
C SER A 137 -8.92 -49.44 -13.07
N ASN A 138 -9.88 -49.71 -13.95
CA ASN A 138 -11.21 -49.13 -13.91
C ASN A 138 -11.94 -49.42 -12.58
N THR A 139 -11.67 -50.58 -11.98
CA THR A 139 -12.14 -50.97 -10.63
C THR A 139 -11.59 -50.04 -9.55
N THR A 140 -10.29 -49.76 -9.56
CA THR A 140 -9.64 -48.88 -8.58
C THR A 140 -10.14 -47.45 -8.65
N PHE A 141 -10.34 -46.91 -9.85
CA PHE A 141 -10.90 -45.56 -10.02
C PHE A 141 -12.29 -45.42 -9.37
N ARG A 142 -13.13 -46.45 -9.44
CA ARG A 142 -14.46 -46.47 -8.81
C ARG A 142 -14.39 -46.68 -7.29
N VAL A 143 -13.41 -47.45 -6.79
CA VAL A 143 -13.17 -47.58 -5.34
C VAL A 143 -12.71 -46.24 -4.73
N VAL A 144 -11.82 -45.51 -5.40
CA VAL A 144 -11.35 -44.20 -4.94
C VAL A 144 -12.44 -43.14 -5.01
N SER A 145 -13.31 -43.14 -6.04
CA SER A 145 -14.43 -42.18 -6.12
C SER A 145 -15.48 -42.40 -5.03
N LEU A 146 -15.84 -43.67 -4.73
CA LEU A 146 -16.71 -44.04 -3.61
C LEU A 146 -16.10 -43.69 -2.25
N PHE A 147 -14.78 -43.86 -2.09
CA PHE A 147 -14.10 -43.42 -0.87
C PHE A 147 -14.11 -41.88 -0.72
N ALA A 148 -13.93 -41.12 -1.81
CA ALA A 148 -13.93 -39.66 -1.77
C ALA A 148 -15.29 -39.09 -1.30
N GLU A 149 -16.40 -39.70 -1.72
CA GLU A 149 -17.74 -39.42 -1.20
C GLU A 149 -17.84 -39.77 0.30
N LYS A 150 -17.64 -41.04 0.67
CA LYS A 150 -17.80 -41.54 2.05
C LYS A 150 -16.99 -40.75 3.08
N SER A 151 -15.73 -40.45 2.74
CA SER A 151 -14.80 -39.71 3.62
C SER A 151 -15.01 -38.20 3.63
N LYS A 152 -15.78 -37.66 2.66
CA LYS A 152 -15.96 -36.22 2.37
C LYS A 152 -14.65 -35.50 2.03
N LEU A 153 -13.86 -36.16 1.18
CA LEU A 153 -12.54 -35.70 0.73
C LEU A 153 -12.62 -34.37 -0.03
N GLN A 154 -11.79 -33.39 0.36
CA GLN A 154 -11.79 -32.05 -0.26
C GLN A 154 -10.67 -31.83 -1.27
N LYS A 155 -9.60 -32.63 -1.30
CA LYS A 155 -8.49 -32.45 -2.23
C LYS A 155 -7.90 -33.77 -2.72
N LEU A 156 -7.70 -33.88 -4.03
CA LEU A 156 -7.02 -34.98 -4.70
C LEU A 156 -5.98 -34.41 -5.67
N SER A 157 -4.76 -34.94 -5.64
CA SER A 157 -3.82 -34.79 -6.75
C SER A 157 -3.44 -36.18 -7.20
N TRP A 158 -3.64 -36.50 -8.47
CA TRP A 158 -3.33 -37.80 -9.06
C TRP A 158 -2.72 -37.58 -10.44
N LYS A 159 -1.38 -37.55 -10.48
CA LYS A 159 -0.64 -37.22 -11.71
C LYS A 159 -0.96 -38.18 -12.85
N ASP A 160 -1.02 -39.47 -12.54
CA ASP A 160 -1.12 -40.59 -13.48
C ASP A 160 -2.51 -40.79 -14.11
N LEU A 161 -3.44 -39.82 -13.96
CA LEU A 161 -4.79 -39.87 -14.54
C LEU A 161 -4.80 -39.49 -16.04
N PHE A 162 -3.90 -40.07 -16.82
CA PHE A 162 -3.78 -39.83 -18.27
C PHE A 162 -5.04 -40.33 -18.99
N TYR A 163 -5.82 -39.38 -19.53
CA TYR A 163 -6.96 -39.60 -20.43
C TYR A 163 -8.05 -40.59 -19.96
N LYS A 164 -8.09 -40.97 -18.68
CA LYS A 164 -9.05 -41.93 -18.09
C LYS A 164 -10.11 -41.28 -17.19
N ALA A 165 -10.26 -39.95 -17.28
CA ALA A 165 -11.21 -39.16 -16.52
C ALA A 165 -12.67 -39.70 -16.57
N GLU A 166 -13.09 -40.24 -17.70
CA GLU A 166 -14.47 -40.70 -17.93
C GLU A 166 -14.82 -42.02 -17.22
N VAL A 167 -13.80 -42.77 -16.77
CA VAL A 167 -13.95 -44.07 -16.10
C VAL A 167 -14.27 -43.92 -14.61
N MET A 168 -13.95 -42.76 -14.03
CA MET A 168 -14.37 -42.41 -12.67
C MET A 168 -15.86 -42.06 -12.66
N SER A 169 -16.71 -43.05 -12.38
CA SER A 169 -18.09 -42.79 -11.95
C SER A 169 -18.03 -42.10 -10.58
N TRP A 170 -18.08 -40.77 -10.57
CA TRP A 170 -18.07 -39.96 -9.37
C TRP A 170 -19.47 -39.94 -8.74
N PRO A 171 -19.62 -40.26 -7.45
CA PRO A 171 -20.92 -40.20 -6.79
C PRO A 171 -21.46 -38.77 -6.68
N ASP A 172 -22.79 -38.61 -6.76
CA ASP A 172 -23.46 -37.30 -6.82
C ASP A 172 -23.20 -36.40 -5.59
N GLN A 173 -22.75 -36.97 -4.46
CA GLN A 173 -22.41 -36.22 -3.24
C GLN A 173 -20.90 -35.94 -3.06
N CYS A 174 -20.07 -36.19 -4.08
CA CYS A 174 -18.61 -36.03 -4.00
C CYS A 174 -18.19 -34.57 -3.78
N LYS A 175 -17.62 -34.25 -2.61
CA LYS A 175 -17.24 -32.88 -2.20
C LYS A 175 -15.80 -32.50 -2.54
N LEU A 176 -15.30 -32.95 -3.70
CA LEU A 176 -13.89 -32.82 -4.08
C LEU A 176 -13.55 -31.42 -4.61
N LYS A 177 -12.96 -30.58 -3.76
CA LYS A 177 -12.65 -29.15 -3.98
C LYS A 177 -11.30 -28.84 -4.65
N PHE A 178 -10.52 -29.85 -5.03
CA PHE A 178 -9.27 -29.66 -5.76
C PHE A 178 -8.94 -30.96 -6.51
N LEU A 179 -8.65 -30.85 -7.80
CA LEU A 179 -8.05 -31.89 -8.63
C LEU A 179 -6.75 -31.37 -9.24
N SER A 180 -5.76 -32.25 -9.37
CA SER A 180 -4.61 -31.99 -10.23
C SER A 180 -4.15 -33.29 -10.87
N ILE A 181 -3.96 -33.26 -12.19
CA ILE A 181 -3.58 -34.39 -13.05
C ILE A 181 -2.52 -33.90 -14.04
N ASP A 182 -1.83 -34.79 -14.75
CA ASP A 182 -0.83 -34.33 -15.72
C ASP A 182 -1.45 -33.99 -17.09
N ARG A 183 -2.36 -34.81 -17.67
CA ARG A 183 -3.01 -34.51 -18.98
C ARG A 183 -4.45 -35.01 -19.11
N CYS A 184 -5.24 -34.32 -19.93
CA CYS A 184 -6.55 -34.76 -20.42
C CYS A 184 -6.84 -34.22 -21.84
N PHE A 185 -7.73 -34.87 -22.57
CA PHE A 185 -8.20 -34.36 -23.88
C PHE A 185 -9.20 -33.20 -23.71
N TYR A 186 -9.31 -32.39 -24.76
CA TYR A 186 -10.23 -31.25 -24.86
C TYR A 186 -11.72 -31.64 -24.72
N SER A 187 -12.10 -32.82 -25.19
CA SER A 187 -13.39 -33.47 -24.91
C SER A 187 -13.60 -33.74 -23.40
N GLN A 188 -12.62 -34.40 -22.78
CA GLN A 188 -12.64 -34.89 -21.38
C GLN A 188 -12.59 -33.78 -20.33
N TYR A 189 -12.02 -32.61 -20.66
CA TYR A 189 -12.19 -31.39 -19.88
C TYR A 189 -13.69 -31.17 -19.61
N SER A 190 -14.51 -31.15 -20.65
CA SER A 190 -15.98 -31.04 -20.56
C SER A 190 -16.65 -32.19 -19.76
N PHE A 191 -16.03 -33.38 -19.67
CA PHE A 191 -16.55 -34.46 -18.84
C PHE A 191 -16.30 -34.24 -17.34
N LEU A 192 -15.05 -33.94 -16.94
CA LEU A 192 -14.67 -33.69 -15.54
C LEU A 192 -15.56 -32.61 -14.89
N LEU A 193 -15.86 -31.56 -15.66
CA LEU A 193 -16.67 -30.42 -15.24
C LEU A 193 -18.15 -30.74 -15.03
N ARG A 194 -18.63 -31.89 -15.52
CA ARG A 194 -20.00 -32.40 -15.28
C ARG A 194 -20.06 -33.37 -14.10
N GLN A 195 -19.04 -34.20 -13.93
CA GLN A 195 -19.02 -35.25 -12.89
C GLN A 195 -18.47 -34.78 -11.53
N LEU A 196 -17.78 -33.65 -11.48
CA LEU A 196 -17.33 -33.06 -10.22
C LEU A 196 -17.98 -31.68 -9.99
N PRO A 197 -19.28 -31.63 -9.60
CA PRO A 197 -19.99 -30.40 -9.24
C PRO A 197 -19.60 -29.88 -7.85
N CYS A 198 -18.32 -30.04 -7.49
CA CYS A 198 -17.60 -29.41 -6.37
C CYS A 198 -16.13 -29.15 -6.75
N LEU A 199 -15.70 -29.31 -8.02
CA LEU A 199 -14.31 -29.24 -8.45
C LEU A 199 -13.73 -27.84 -8.45
N GLU A 200 -13.25 -27.43 -7.29
CA GLU A 200 -12.92 -26.05 -6.99
C GLU A 200 -11.41 -25.72 -7.10
N THR A 201 -10.70 -26.41 -8.00
CA THR A 201 -9.34 -26.14 -8.53
C THR A 201 -8.99 -27.22 -9.56
N PHE A 202 -8.42 -26.87 -10.72
CA PHE A 202 -7.82 -27.84 -11.66
C PHE A 202 -6.44 -27.34 -12.07
N GLN A 203 -5.41 -28.08 -11.69
CA GLN A 203 -4.05 -27.84 -12.16
C GLN A 203 -3.66 -29.00 -13.06
N VAL A 204 -3.51 -28.69 -14.35
CA VAL A 204 -3.21 -29.64 -15.42
C VAL A 204 -1.95 -29.18 -16.15
N LYS A 205 -1.10 -30.12 -16.59
CA LYS A 205 0.14 -29.73 -17.28
C LYS A 205 -0.18 -29.20 -18.67
N ASP A 206 -1.03 -29.91 -19.40
CA ASP A 206 -1.34 -29.69 -20.82
C ASP A 206 -2.75 -30.23 -21.16
N ILE A 207 -3.37 -29.70 -22.20
CA ILE A 207 -4.73 -30.10 -22.65
C ILE A 207 -4.69 -30.34 -24.15
N ASP A 208 -4.52 -31.61 -24.54
CA ASP A 208 -4.38 -32.01 -25.94
C ASP A 208 -5.73 -31.92 -26.69
N ILE A 209 -5.71 -31.47 -27.94
CA ILE A 209 -6.89 -31.41 -28.83
C ILE A 209 -7.08 -32.76 -29.52
N ASP A 210 -8.28 -33.34 -29.44
CA ASP A 210 -8.63 -34.65 -30.01
C ASP A 210 -9.39 -34.54 -31.35
N GLU A 211 -9.15 -35.48 -32.28
CA GLU A 211 -9.65 -35.41 -33.68
C GLU A 211 -11.18 -35.23 -33.80
N ASN A 212 -11.94 -35.83 -32.89
CA ASN A 212 -13.41 -35.71 -32.84
C ASN A 212 -13.91 -34.30 -32.45
N SER A 213 -13.03 -33.36 -32.07
CA SER A 213 -13.39 -32.00 -31.67
C SER A 213 -13.45 -30.98 -32.82
N MET A 214 -13.01 -31.36 -34.04
CA MET A 214 -12.97 -30.44 -35.20
C MET A 214 -14.33 -29.90 -35.66
N TYR A 215 -15.44 -30.60 -35.35
CA TYR A 215 -16.80 -30.14 -35.69
C TYR A 215 -17.53 -29.71 -34.42
N LEU A 216 -17.44 -28.43 -34.06
CA LEU A 216 -18.13 -27.80 -32.94
C LEU A 216 -19.67 -27.98 -33.02
N PRO A 217 -20.30 -28.82 -32.16
CA PRO A 217 -21.74 -28.84 -32.03
C PRO A 217 -22.13 -27.75 -31.01
N SER A 218 -23.03 -26.84 -31.38
CA SER A 218 -23.56 -25.79 -30.50
C SER A 218 -24.56 -26.34 -29.45
N LEU A 219 -24.15 -27.39 -28.74
CA LEU A 219 -24.91 -28.00 -27.65
C LEU A 219 -24.79 -27.15 -26.39
N ASN A 220 -25.77 -26.25 -26.22
CA ASN A 220 -25.97 -25.40 -25.05
C ASN A 220 -26.34 -26.20 -23.78
N PHE A 221 -25.45 -27.08 -23.32
CA PHE A 221 -25.49 -27.63 -21.98
C PHE A 221 -24.89 -26.62 -21.01
N SER A 222 -25.66 -26.23 -20.00
CA SER A 222 -25.16 -25.46 -18.86
C SER A 222 -24.24 -26.35 -18.01
N PHE A 223 -22.95 -26.38 -18.38
CA PHE A 223 -21.92 -26.92 -17.50
C PHE A 223 -21.97 -26.14 -16.18
N ASN A 224 -22.59 -26.67 -15.13
CA ASN A 224 -22.55 -26.03 -13.80
C ASN A 224 -21.18 -26.27 -13.13
N SER A 225 -20.13 -26.06 -13.93
CA SER A 225 -18.76 -26.35 -13.58
C SER A 225 -18.40 -25.52 -12.38
N GLN A 226 -18.02 -26.22 -11.32
CA GLN A 226 -17.44 -25.62 -10.14
C GLN A 226 -15.95 -25.32 -10.35
N LEU A 227 -15.43 -25.44 -11.59
CA LEU A 227 -14.02 -25.25 -11.89
C LEU A 227 -13.66 -23.80 -12.10
N THR A 228 -12.59 -23.47 -11.38
CA THR A 228 -12.46 -22.17 -10.78
C THR A 228 -10.96 -21.71 -10.89
N HIS A 229 -9.89 -22.52 -10.76
CA HIS A 229 -8.47 -22.17 -11.12
C HIS A 229 -8.08 -23.10 -12.23
N LEU A 230 -7.39 -22.52 -13.21
CA LEU A 230 -6.78 -23.29 -14.28
C LEU A 230 -5.40 -22.70 -14.45
N SER A 231 -4.43 -23.49 -13.99
CA SER A 231 -3.06 -23.34 -14.46
C SER A 231 -2.90 -24.34 -15.58
N ILE A 232 -2.53 -23.85 -16.76
CA ILE A 232 -2.02 -24.68 -17.85
C ILE A 232 -0.53 -24.34 -17.94
N THR A 233 0.31 -25.23 -17.42
CA THR A 233 1.75 -24.96 -17.28
C THR A 233 2.53 -25.15 -18.59
N CYS A 234 1.89 -25.72 -19.62
CA CYS A 234 2.42 -25.90 -20.97
C CYS A 234 1.27 -25.63 -21.96
N CYS A 235 0.86 -24.38 -22.14
CA CYS A 235 -0.30 -24.03 -22.97
C CYS A 235 0.06 -23.99 -24.46
N SER A 236 -0.49 -24.96 -25.20
CA SER A 236 -0.36 -25.14 -26.65
C SER A 236 -1.55 -24.57 -27.45
N LEU A 237 -2.57 -24.04 -26.77
CA LEU A 237 -3.86 -23.67 -27.36
C LEU A 237 -3.81 -22.28 -28.03
N SER A 238 -4.27 -22.19 -29.28
CA SER A 238 -4.49 -20.89 -29.96
C SER A 238 -5.57 -20.05 -29.25
N THR A 239 -5.65 -18.75 -29.55
CA THR A 239 -6.65 -17.85 -28.95
C THR A 239 -8.10 -18.32 -29.13
N GLU A 240 -8.43 -19.00 -30.23
CA GLU A 240 -9.75 -19.61 -30.46
C GLU A 240 -10.00 -20.87 -29.63
N HIS A 241 -9.01 -21.76 -29.52
CA HIS A 241 -9.12 -22.96 -28.68
C HIS A 241 -9.15 -22.58 -27.19
N LEU A 242 -8.36 -21.57 -26.81
CA LEU A 242 -8.49 -20.90 -25.52
C LEU A 242 -9.91 -20.37 -25.38
N ARG A 243 -10.42 -19.50 -26.26
CA ARG A 243 -11.79 -18.95 -26.25
C ARG A 243 -12.89 -20.02 -26.12
N SER A 244 -12.73 -21.18 -26.75
CA SER A 244 -13.68 -22.28 -26.65
C SER A 244 -13.55 -23.05 -25.31
N LEU A 245 -12.32 -23.28 -24.83
CA LEU A 245 -12.08 -23.82 -23.47
C LEU A 245 -12.65 -22.88 -22.40
N ILE A 246 -12.50 -21.59 -22.70
CA ILE A 246 -12.91 -20.41 -21.96
C ILE A 246 -14.43 -20.39 -21.78
N SER A 247 -15.22 -20.60 -22.83
CA SER A 247 -16.68 -20.56 -22.73
C SER A 247 -17.29 -21.80 -22.04
N LYS A 248 -16.63 -22.96 -22.10
CA LYS A 248 -17.08 -24.22 -21.48
C LYS A 248 -17.14 -24.16 -19.95
N THR A 249 -16.25 -23.39 -19.34
CA THR A 249 -16.34 -23.09 -17.92
C THR A 249 -17.14 -21.78 -17.75
N PRO A 250 -18.08 -21.67 -16.78
CA PRO A 250 -18.81 -20.43 -16.53
C PRO A 250 -18.41 -19.70 -15.24
N LYS A 251 -17.39 -20.18 -14.51
CA LYS A 251 -16.88 -19.64 -13.26
C LYS A 251 -15.34 -19.29 -13.23
N LEU A 252 -14.39 -20.23 -13.14
CA LEU A 252 -12.91 -20.13 -13.48
C LEU A 252 -12.27 -18.73 -13.31
N CYS A 253 -11.48 -18.33 -12.29
CA CYS A 253 -10.79 -17.02 -12.11
C CYS A 253 -9.25 -16.84 -12.12
N GLU A 254 -8.42 -17.58 -11.39
CA GLU A 254 -6.96 -17.33 -11.47
C GLU A 254 -6.41 -18.05 -12.71
N LEU A 255 -6.09 -17.31 -13.78
CA LEU A 255 -5.46 -17.85 -14.99
C LEU A 255 -3.96 -17.68 -14.89
N ASP A 256 -3.31 -18.83 -14.73
CA ASP A 256 -1.87 -18.98 -14.81
C ASP A 256 -1.60 -19.67 -16.17
N LEU A 257 -1.38 -18.89 -17.24
CA LEU A 257 -0.93 -19.41 -18.53
C LEU A 257 0.58 -19.35 -18.63
N ILE A 258 1.20 -20.47 -18.97
CA ILE A 258 2.61 -20.51 -19.40
C ILE A 258 2.59 -21.09 -20.82
N TYR A 259 2.82 -20.24 -21.82
CA TYR A 259 2.85 -20.67 -23.22
C TYR A 259 4.20 -21.29 -23.59
N SER A 260 4.20 -22.25 -24.52
CA SER A 260 5.42 -22.67 -25.20
C SER A 260 5.87 -21.61 -26.22
N ALA A 261 7.20 -21.47 -26.39
CA ALA A 261 7.80 -20.46 -27.27
C ALA A 261 7.34 -20.58 -28.74
N GLU A 262 7.00 -21.80 -29.18
CA GLU A 262 6.60 -22.10 -30.56
C GLU A 262 5.34 -21.35 -31.05
N MET A 263 4.52 -20.78 -30.16
CA MET A 263 3.21 -20.22 -30.55
C MET A 263 3.25 -18.74 -31.00
N PHE A 264 4.28 -17.98 -30.60
CA PHE A 264 4.43 -16.57 -30.96
C PHE A 264 5.58 -16.41 -31.94
N LYS A 265 5.27 -16.09 -33.21
CA LYS A 265 6.25 -16.00 -34.31
C LYS A 265 6.33 -14.63 -34.99
N SER A 266 5.59 -13.64 -34.47
CA SER A 266 5.75 -12.23 -34.84
C SER A 266 5.24 -11.29 -33.75
N LEU A 267 5.72 -10.05 -33.76
CA LEU A 267 5.17 -8.97 -32.95
C LEU A 267 3.67 -8.73 -33.22
N ILE A 268 3.19 -9.00 -34.44
CA ILE A 268 1.75 -8.91 -34.77
C ILE A 268 0.95 -9.90 -33.92
N ASN A 269 1.43 -11.14 -33.74
CA ASN A 269 0.74 -12.11 -32.90
C ASN A 269 0.73 -11.69 -31.42
N ILE A 270 1.77 -10.99 -30.93
CA ILE A 270 1.76 -10.39 -29.59
C ILE A 270 0.75 -9.25 -29.50
N HIS A 271 0.60 -8.41 -30.53
CA HIS A 271 -0.40 -7.32 -30.55
C HIS A 271 -1.83 -7.84 -30.69
N GLU A 272 -2.06 -8.87 -31.50
CA GLU A 272 -3.36 -9.55 -31.62
C GLU A 272 -3.70 -10.29 -30.33
N TRP A 273 -2.71 -10.90 -29.67
CA TRP A 273 -2.88 -11.53 -28.37
C TRP A 273 -3.08 -10.51 -27.25
N GLU A 274 -2.38 -9.37 -27.24
CA GLU A 274 -2.63 -8.27 -26.29
C GLU A 274 -4.03 -7.70 -26.52
N LYS A 275 -4.47 -7.56 -27.77
CA LYS A 275 -5.83 -7.13 -28.10
C LYS A 275 -6.86 -8.17 -27.67
N PHE A 276 -6.59 -9.46 -27.87
CA PHE A 276 -7.39 -10.55 -27.29
C PHE A 276 -7.39 -10.46 -25.76
N VAL A 277 -6.25 -10.16 -25.13
CA VAL A 277 -6.20 -9.96 -23.68
C VAL A 277 -7.05 -8.76 -23.27
N ARG A 278 -6.87 -7.59 -23.85
CA ARG A 278 -7.57 -6.36 -23.44
C ARG A 278 -9.06 -6.35 -23.76
N MET A 279 -9.51 -7.06 -24.81
CA MET A 279 -10.93 -7.16 -25.16
C MET A 279 -11.62 -8.40 -24.55
N GLU A 280 -10.89 -9.50 -24.41
CA GLU A 280 -11.43 -10.85 -24.20
C GLU A 280 -10.72 -11.61 -23.07
N LEU A 281 -9.85 -10.96 -22.28
CA LEU A 281 -9.26 -11.44 -21.01
C LEU A 281 -9.10 -10.32 -19.93
N SER A 282 -9.38 -9.04 -20.23
CA SER A 282 -9.19 -7.86 -19.34
C SER A 282 -10.05 -7.91 -18.10
N PHE A 283 -11.19 -8.55 -18.32
CA PHE A 283 -12.03 -9.26 -17.40
C PHE A 283 -11.25 -9.87 -16.21
N LEU A 284 -9.99 -10.30 -16.33
CA LEU A 284 -9.28 -11.06 -15.31
C LEU A 284 -8.99 -10.31 -14.01
N LYS A 285 -9.43 -10.93 -12.92
CA LYS A 285 -9.04 -10.64 -11.53
C LYS A 285 -7.55 -10.69 -11.26
N LYS A 286 -6.87 -11.65 -11.88
CA LYS A 286 -5.46 -12.02 -11.72
C LYS A 286 -5.06 -12.80 -12.96
N PHE A 287 -4.38 -12.13 -13.90
CA PHE A 287 -3.87 -12.76 -15.11
C PHE A 287 -2.37 -12.90 -15.04
N GLN A 288 -1.91 -14.05 -14.56
CA GLN A 288 -0.51 -14.42 -14.62
C GLN A 288 -0.28 -15.12 -15.95
N PHE A 289 0.37 -14.41 -16.86
CA PHE A 289 0.81 -14.98 -18.12
C PHE A 289 2.34 -15.07 -18.16
N PHE A 290 2.82 -16.00 -18.95
CA PHE A 290 4.19 -16.05 -19.44
C PHE A 290 4.14 -16.35 -20.93
N ILE A 291 4.62 -15.40 -21.73
CA ILE A 291 4.91 -15.57 -23.15
C ILE A 291 6.43 -15.58 -23.29
N SER A 292 6.95 -16.49 -24.12
CA SER A 292 8.26 -16.36 -24.74
C SER A 292 8.06 -16.18 -26.25
N TYR A 293 8.78 -15.21 -26.82
CA TYR A 293 8.77 -14.88 -28.24
C TYR A 293 10.19 -14.97 -28.80
N GLU A 294 10.44 -15.89 -29.72
CA GLU A 294 11.73 -16.02 -30.38
C GLU A 294 11.79 -15.07 -31.60
N PHE A 295 12.88 -14.30 -31.74
CA PHE A 295 13.14 -13.48 -32.93
C PHE A 295 14.46 -13.86 -33.61
N ALA A 296 14.58 -13.48 -34.88
CA ALA A 296 15.76 -13.82 -35.69
C ALA A 296 16.94 -12.90 -35.36
N GLU A 297 18.17 -13.45 -35.43
CA GLU A 297 19.45 -12.81 -35.05
C GLU A 297 19.75 -11.44 -35.71
N ASN A 298 18.95 -10.98 -36.68
CA ASN A 298 19.14 -9.70 -37.39
C ASN A 298 18.05 -8.63 -37.11
N ASP A 299 16.98 -8.95 -36.37
CA ASP A 299 15.88 -8.00 -36.10
C ASP A 299 16.14 -7.17 -34.84
N THR A 300 16.44 -5.87 -35.01
CA THR A 300 16.72 -4.95 -33.88
C THR A 300 15.44 -4.51 -33.16
N VAL A 301 14.79 -5.43 -32.44
CA VAL A 301 13.60 -5.13 -31.64
C VAL A 301 13.95 -4.22 -30.45
N ARG A 302 13.26 -3.07 -30.36
CA ARG A 302 13.26 -2.18 -29.19
C ARG A 302 12.25 -2.66 -28.15
N LEU A 303 12.67 -2.79 -26.89
CA LEU A 303 11.78 -3.18 -25.78
C LEU A 303 10.57 -2.23 -25.64
N ASP A 304 10.76 -0.93 -25.87
CA ASP A 304 9.68 0.07 -25.94
C ASP A 304 8.56 -0.32 -26.89
N THR A 305 8.88 -0.82 -28.08
CA THR A 305 7.89 -1.18 -29.11
C THR A 305 7.11 -2.45 -28.73
N VAL A 306 7.71 -3.34 -27.93
CA VAL A 306 7.03 -4.55 -27.43
C VAL A 306 6.15 -4.24 -26.21
N ILE A 307 6.59 -3.32 -25.35
CA ILE A 307 5.87 -2.96 -24.11
C ILE A 307 4.87 -1.80 -24.30
N ALA A 308 4.98 -1.00 -25.36
CA ALA A 308 4.06 0.12 -25.64
C ALA A 308 2.56 -0.25 -25.64
N PRO A 309 2.11 -1.40 -26.21
CA PRO A 309 0.70 -1.84 -26.10
C PRO A 309 0.22 -2.04 -24.66
N PHE A 310 1.15 -2.23 -23.72
CA PHE A 310 0.89 -2.51 -22.31
C PHE A 310 1.05 -1.26 -21.41
N ARG A 311 1.85 -0.24 -21.79
CA ARG A 311 2.12 0.97 -20.98
C ARG A 311 0.85 1.74 -20.62
N ASP A 312 0.08 2.16 -21.62
CA ASP A 312 -1.19 2.88 -21.45
C ASP A 312 -2.39 1.93 -21.25
N SER A 313 -2.14 0.64 -21.00
CA SER A 313 -3.19 -0.38 -20.90
C SER A 313 -3.92 -0.26 -19.57
N PHE A 314 -4.92 0.61 -19.55
CA PHE A 314 -5.81 0.95 -18.43
C PHE A 314 -6.13 -0.21 -17.48
N TRP A 315 -6.38 -1.41 -18.02
CA TRP A 315 -6.72 -2.60 -17.24
C TRP A 315 -5.60 -3.01 -16.25
N LEU A 316 -4.31 -2.89 -16.62
CA LEU A 316 -3.15 -3.20 -15.78
C LEU A 316 -3.02 -2.20 -14.62
N ASN A 317 -3.03 -0.91 -14.96
CA ASN A 317 -2.89 0.19 -14.01
C ASN A 317 -4.01 0.16 -12.96
N GLU A 318 -5.26 -0.14 -13.34
CA GLU A 318 -6.36 -0.37 -12.40
C GLU A 318 -6.14 -1.53 -11.41
N LYS A 319 -5.54 -2.65 -11.85
CA LYS A 319 -5.31 -3.79 -10.95
C LYS A 319 -4.09 -3.58 -10.05
N CYS A 320 -3.35 -2.48 -10.25
CA CYS A 320 -2.03 -2.24 -9.68
C CYS A 320 -1.05 -3.35 -10.11
N TRP A 321 -1.03 -3.69 -11.40
CA TRP A 321 -0.13 -4.67 -12.01
C TRP A 321 0.65 -3.99 -13.13
N PHE A 322 1.90 -4.37 -13.34
CA PHE A 322 2.70 -3.92 -14.48
C PHE A 322 3.07 -5.10 -15.37
N THR A 323 3.08 -4.89 -16.69
CA THR A 323 3.75 -5.81 -17.60
C THR A 323 5.25 -5.57 -17.50
N VAL A 324 6.01 -6.65 -17.37
CA VAL A 324 7.46 -6.66 -17.54
C VAL A 324 7.76 -7.31 -18.88
N CYS A 325 8.57 -6.62 -19.68
CA CYS A 325 9.17 -7.11 -20.91
C CYS A 325 10.65 -7.37 -20.63
N GLU A 326 11.10 -8.62 -20.74
CA GLU A 326 12.45 -9.08 -20.41
C GLU A 326 13.12 -9.77 -21.61
N GLN A 327 14.23 -9.25 -22.13
CA GLN A 327 14.97 -9.94 -23.20
C GLN A 327 15.80 -11.09 -22.61
N GLY A 328 15.42 -12.32 -22.96
CA GLY A 328 16.05 -13.57 -22.58
C GLY A 328 17.39 -13.81 -23.30
N LEU A 329 18.50 -13.64 -22.58
CA LEU A 329 19.86 -13.91 -23.08
C LEU A 329 20.17 -15.41 -23.00
N GLY A 330 19.94 -16.15 -24.08
CA GLY A 330 20.09 -17.61 -24.14
C GLY A 330 21.43 -18.11 -24.68
N LYS A 331 21.88 -19.30 -24.26
CA LYS A 331 23.02 -20.03 -24.86
C LYS A 331 22.68 -20.84 -26.12
N SER A 332 21.45 -20.73 -26.61
CA SER A 332 20.98 -21.30 -27.87
C SER A 332 20.54 -20.16 -28.79
N ASN A 333 20.72 -20.32 -30.10
CA ASN A 333 20.49 -19.31 -31.15
C ASN A 333 19.00 -18.91 -31.37
N SER A 334 18.29 -18.59 -30.30
CA SER A 334 17.05 -17.83 -30.31
C SER A 334 17.16 -16.75 -29.24
N ASP A 335 17.36 -15.51 -29.68
CA ASP A 335 17.08 -14.36 -28.83
C ASP A 335 15.58 -14.39 -28.49
N THR A 336 15.26 -14.38 -27.20
CA THR A 336 13.86 -14.48 -26.75
C THR A 336 13.42 -13.19 -26.06
N ILE A 337 12.15 -12.82 -26.22
CA ILE A 337 11.51 -11.79 -25.38
C ILE A 337 10.46 -12.47 -24.53
N SER A 338 10.69 -12.44 -23.22
CA SER A 338 9.74 -12.87 -22.21
C SER A 338 8.80 -11.73 -21.84
N LEU A 339 7.50 -11.98 -21.85
CA LEU A 339 6.48 -11.03 -21.39
C LEU A 339 5.66 -11.68 -20.28
N PHE A 340 5.60 -11.00 -19.12
CA PHE A 340 4.87 -11.46 -17.94
C PHE A 340 4.39 -10.27 -17.09
N THR A 341 3.68 -10.55 -15.99
CA THR A 341 3.05 -9.53 -15.13
C THR A 341 3.47 -9.62 -13.67
N ILE A 342 3.67 -8.47 -13.02
CA ILE A 342 4.05 -8.35 -11.59
C ILE A 342 3.01 -7.47 -10.84
N PRO A 343 2.52 -7.88 -9.66
CA PRO A 343 1.66 -7.04 -8.81
C PRO A 343 2.45 -6.01 -7.98
N VAL A 344 1.96 -4.76 -7.92
CA VAL A 344 2.51 -3.64 -7.13
C VAL A 344 2.75 -3.94 -5.65
N THR A 345 1.99 -4.88 -5.07
CA THR A 345 2.02 -5.17 -3.62
C THR A 345 3.10 -6.15 -3.20
N GLU A 346 3.82 -6.76 -4.14
CA GLU A 346 4.96 -7.65 -3.86
C GLU A 346 6.26 -6.92 -4.24
N PRO A 347 7.35 -7.03 -3.45
CA PRO A 347 8.67 -6.62 -3.94
C PRO A 347 9.03 -7.53 -5.13
N ALA A 348 9.38 -6.93 -6.28
CA ALA A 348 9.44 -7.61 -7.58
C ALA A 348 10.26 -8.92 -7.56
N TYR A 349 11.35 -8.91 -6.79
CA TYR A 349 12.21 -10.04 -6.44
C TYR A 349 11.46 -11.35 -6.07
N HIS A 350 10.34 -11.25 -5.34
CA HIS A 350 9.59 -12.43 -4.89
C HIS A 350 8.64 -12.98 -5.96
N SER A 351 7.98 -12.13 -6.75
CA SER A 351 7.07 -12.57 -7.82
C SER A 351 7.79 -13.36 -8.92
N ILE A 352 9.02 -12.92 -9.27
CA ILE A 352 9.90 -13.58 -10.25
C ILE A 352 10.18 -15.04 -9.88
N SER A 353 10.18 -15.40 -8.59
CA SER A 353 10.46 -16.76 -8.13
C SER A 353 9.53 -17.83 -8.70
N ARG A 354 8.32 -17.45 -9.14
CA ARG A 354 7.32 -18.32 -9.78
C ARG A 354 7.68 -18.68 -11.24
N TYR A 355 8.50 -17.86 -11.90
CA TYR A 355 8.87 -17.98 -13.31
C TYR A 355 10.33 -18.42 -13.55
N ARG A 356 11.15 -18.57 -12.49
CA ARG A 356 12.58 -19.01 -12.52
C ARG A 356 12.90 -20.33 -13.22
N SER A 357 11.91 -21.09 -13.70
CA SER A 357 12.11 -22.28 -14.55
C SER A 357 11.98 -22.00 -16.06
N HIS A 358 11.58 -20.79 -16.42
CA HIS A 358 11.35 -20.33 -17.81
C HIS A 358 12.09 -19.01 -18.10
N VAL A 359 12.30 -18.18 -17.08
CA VAL A 359 13.13 -16.97 -17.11
C VAL A 359 14.46 -17.26 -16.43
N GLN A 360 15.58 -16.97 -17.11
CA GLN A 360 16.93 -17.22 -16.58
C GLN A 360 17.87 -15.99 -16.64
N TYR A 361 17.82 -15.17 -17.69
CA TYR A 361 18.72 -14.02 -17.86
C TYR A 361 18.02 -12.91 -18.68
N GLY A 362 18.03 -11.66 -18.22
CA GLY A 362 17.52 -10.52 -19.00
C GLY A 362 17.44 -9.14 -18.31
N ILE A 363 17.04 -8.13 -19.12
CA ILE A 363 16.74 -6.74 -18.72
C ILE A 363 15.23 -6.51 -18.80
N SER A 364 14.63 -6.05 -17.71
CA SER A 364 13.20 -5.74 -17.54
C SER A 364 12.91 -4.24 -17.66
N SER A 365 11.80 -3.86 -18.33
CA SER A 365 11.35 -2.45 -18.43
C SER A 365 10.01 -2.21 -17.74
N LYS A 366 9.85 -1.05 -17.09
CA LYS A 366 8.62 -0.52 -16.48
C LYS A 366 8.73 1.01 -16.39
N ASP A 367 7.69 1.73 -16.82
CA ASP A 367 7.57 3.20 -16.66
C ASP A 367 8.80 4.02 -17.16
N ASN A 368 9.33 3.66 -18.33
CA ASN A 368 10.60 4.16 -18.93
C ASN A 368 11.88 3.87 -18.12
N THR A 369 11.76 3.25 -16.96
CA THR A 369 12.85 2.76 -16.12
C THR A 369 13.20 1.32 -16.50
N TYR A 370 14.50 0.98 -16.43
CA TYR A 370 15.00 -0.35 -16.76
C TYR A 370 15.73 -0.96 -15.56
N TYR A 371 15.45 -2.24 -15.31
CA TYR A 371 15.89 -3.05 -14.18
C TYR A 371 16.55 -4.33 -14.74
N ILE A 372 17.33 -5.07 -13.94
CA ILE A 372 18.01 -6.30 -14.38
C ILE A 372 17.63 -7.47 -13.47
N ASN A 373 17.36 -8.65 -14.03
CA ASN A 373 16.87 -9.79 -13.27
C ASN A 373 17.97 -10.49 -12.43
N ASP A 374 17.55 -11.13 -11.34
CA ASP A 374 18.40 -11.68 -10.29
C ASP A 374 19.17 -12.97 -10.67
N GLN A 375 18.86 -13.57 -11.83
CA GLN A 375 19.62 -14.68 -12.40
C GLN A 375 20.50 -14.28 -13.60
N SER A 376 20.33 -13.06 -14.14
CA SER A 376 21.24 -12.43 -15.13
C SER A 376 22.67 -12.20 -14.62
N LYS A 377 22.92 -12.45 -13.33
CA LYS A 377 24.07 -11.98 -12.54
C LYS A 377 25.45 -12.36 -13.05
N ASP A 378 25.54 -13.42 -13.82
CA ASP A 378 26.81 -13.93 -14.34
C ASP A 378 26.89 -13.81 -15.89
N GLU A 379 25.88 -13.25 -16.56
CA GLU A 379 25.73 -13.23 -18.03
C GLU A 379 25.20 -11.89 -18.62
N ILE A 380 25.52 -10.75 -17.98
CA ILE A 380 25.34 -9.42 -18.60
C ILE A 380 26.38 -9.24 -19.70
N THR A 381 25.97 -9.20 -20.97
CA THR A 381 26.86 -9.02 -22.13
C THR A 381 26.86 -7.58 -22.66
N LEU A 382 27.89 -7.24 -23.43
CA LEU A 382 28.08 -5.92 -24.04
C LEU A 382 26.85 -5.43 -24.82
N GLU A 383 26.24 -6.31 -25.63
CA GLU A 383 25.14 -5.95 -26.53
C GLU A 383 23.85 -5.54 -25.81
N THR A 384 23.59 -6.05 -24.60
CA THR A 384 22.30 -5.81 -23.93
C THR A 384 22.12 -4.37 -23.48
N VAL A 385 23.22 -3.67 -23.17
CA VAL A 385 23.23 -2.28 -22.66
C VAL A 385 23.65 -1.26 -23.73
N HIS A 386 24.01 -1.72 -24.93
CA HIS A 386 24.11 -0.88 -26.14
C HIS A 386 22.74 -0.39 -26.64
N LYS A 387 21.62 -0.99 -26.18
CA LYS A 387 20.27 -0.48 -26.47
C LYS A 387 19.98 0.76 -25.62
N THR A 388 19.38 1.77 -26.25
CA THR A 388 19.30 3.15 -25.74
C THR A 388 18.24 3.32 -24.65
N PHE A 389 18.66 3.63 -23.41
CA PHE A 389 17.78 3.83 -22.25
C PHE A 389 18.14 5.16 -21.54
N PRO A 390 17.20 6.11 -21.40
CA PRO A 390 17.49 7.41 -20.79
C PRO A 390 17.58 7.38 -19.26
N VAL A 391 16.82 6.48 -18.61
CA VAL A 391 16.81 6.30 -17.15
C VAL A 391 17.06 4.82 -16.85
N LEU A 392 18.07 4.53 -16.04
CA LEU A 392 18.47 3.17 -15.65
C LEU A 392 18.46 3.09 -14.12
N ASP A 393 17.51 2.36 -13.52
CA ASP A 393 17.37 2.24 -12.07
C ASP A 393 17.50 0.78 -11.64
N LEU A 394 18.55 0.51 -10.86
CA LEU A 394 18.89 -0.82 -10.36
C LEU A 394 18.65 -0.93 -8.85
N THR A 395 17.92 0.01 -8.25
CA THR A 395 17.80 0.20 -6.79
C THR A 395 17.13 -0.96 -6.07
N TYR A 396 17.67 -1.35 -4.91
CA TYR A 396 17.29 -2.53 -4.10
C TYR A 396 17.38 -3.91 -4.78
N ASP A 397 17.38 -4.01 -6.11
CA ASP A 397 17.03 -5.27 -6.80
C ASP A 397 18.14 -6.33 -6.85
N LEU A 398 19.43 -5.96 -6.88
CA LEU A 398 20.48 -6.87 -7.40
C LEU A 398 21.52 -7.38 -6.39
N ARG A 399 21.89 -6.60 -5.36
CA ARG A 399 23.15 -6.81 -4.60
C ARG A 399 24.36 -6.91 -5.55
N LEU A 400 24.65 -5.81 -6.23
CA LEU A 400 25.64 -5.73 -7.32
C LEU A 400 27.06 -6.18 -6.88
N LYS A 401 27.40 -7.46 -7.12
CA LYS A 401 28.80 -7.96 -7.14
C LYS A 401 29.66 -7.10 -8.08
N SER A 402 30.96 -7.06 -7.80
CA SER A 402 32.03 -6.45 -8.61
C SER A 402 31.92 -6.71 -10.12
N SER A 403 31.58 -7.93 -10.53
CA SER A 403 31.48 -8.33 -11.93
C SER A 403 30.43 -7.55 -12.71
N HIS A 404 29.22 -7.38 -12.17
CA HIS A 404 28.17 -6.62 -12.85
C HIS A 404 28.56 -5.16 -13.03
N LEU A 405 29.25 -4.57 -12.03
CA LEU A 405 29.68 -3.19 -12.07
C LEU A 405 30.77 -2.98 -13.12
N GLN A 406 31.66 -3.98 -13.31
CA GLN A 406 32.62 -3.98 -14.43
C GLN A 406 31.95 -4.08 -15.81
N PHE A 407 30.90 -4.88 -15.97
CA PHE A 407 30.13 -4.93 -17.22
C PHE A 407 29.32 -3.66 -17.47
N LEU A 408 28.64 -3.14 -16.43
CA LEU A 408 27.91 -1.86 -16.48
C LEU A 408 28.86 -0.70 -16.84
N ALA A 409 30.09 -0.72 -16.33
CA ALA A 409 31.12 0.25 -16.68
C ALA A 409 31.39 0.28 -18.19
N HIS A 410 31.77 -0.87 -18.74
CA HIS A 410 32.14 -1.00 -20.14
C HIS A 410 30.97 -0.72 -21.11
N ALA A 411 29.74 -1.02 -20.66
CA ALA A 411 28.52 -0.63 -21.35
C ALA A 411 28.32 0.90 -21.41
N LEU A 412 28.38 1.59 -20.26
CA LEU A 412 28.12 3.03 -20.16
C LEU A 412 29.18 3.87 -20.90
N GLN A 413 30.40 3.36 -21.07
CA GLN A 413 31.45 3.97 -21.92
C GLN A 413 31.00 4.16 -23.37
N ASN A 414 30.05 3.36 -23.86
CA ASN A 414 29.57 3.38 -25.25
C ASN A 414 28.10 3.83 -25.37
N ASN A 415 27.45 4.20 -24.27
CA ASN A 415 26.04 4.61 -24.25
C ASN A 415 25.92 6.14 -24.41
N GLN A 416 25.26 6.58 -25.49
CA GLN A 416 25.04 7.99 -25.81
C GLN A 416 23.60 8.45 -25.49
N THR A 417 22.94 7.82 -24.52
CA THR A 417 21.52 8.11 -24.21
C THR A 417 21.13 8.08 -22.75
N THR A 418 21.86 7.39 -21.86
CA THR A 418 21.54 7.38 -20.42
C THR A 418 21.88 8.72 -19.79
N VAL A 419 20.86 9.37 -19.23
CA VAL A 419 20.90 10.67 -18.55
C VAL A 419 20.82 10.49 -17.04
N GLU A 420 20.09 9.47 -16.58
CA GLU A 420 19.92 9.19 -15.14
C GLU A 420 20.30 7.73 -14.83
N LEU A 421 21.11 7.54 -13.80
CA LEU A 421 21.55 6.23 -13.32
C LEU A 421 21.38 6.13 -11.80
N ASN A 422 20.53 5.21 -11.36
CA ASN A 422 20.30 4.96 -9.95
C ASN A 422 20.80 3.56 -9.55
N LEU A 423 21.72 3.52 -8.61
CA LEU A 423 22.40 2.33 -8.08
C LEU A 423 22.16 2.17 -6.58
N ALA A 424 21.15 2.84 -6.02
CA ALA A 424 20.95 2.92 -4.58
C ALA A 424 20.66 1.55 -3.93
N ALA A 425 20.96 1.43 -2.64
CA ALA A 425 20.64 0.27 -1.79
C ALA A 425 21.10 -1.12 -2.31
N ASN A 426 22.26 -1.17 -3.01
CA ASN A 426 22.78 -2.38 -3.66
C ASN A 426 23.93 -3.09 -2.91
N GLU A 427 24.23 -2.69 -1.66
CA GLU A 427 25.37 -3.18 -0.87
C GLU A 427 26.75 -2.98 -1.54
N ILE A 428 26.87 -2.05 -2.50
CA ILE A 428 28.11 -1.74 -3.24
C ILE A 428 29.21 -1.30 -2.26
N LYS A 429 30.43 -1.82 -2.43
CA LYS A 429 31.57 -1.57 -1.52
C LYS A 429 32.66 -0.75 -2.19
N ALA A 430 33.55 -0.20 -1.36
CA ALA A 430 34.69 0.63 -1.76
C ALA A 430 35.50 0.13 -2.98
N LEU A 431 35.74 -1.18 -3.08
CA LEU A 431 36.52 -1.79 -4.17
C LEU A 431 35.70 -1.93 -5.46
N ASP A 432 34.38 -2.05 -5.35
CA ASP A 432 33.49 -2.20 -6.49
C ASP A 432 33.20 -0.83 -7.15
N THR A 433 33.34 0.27 -6.38
CA THR A 433 33.18 1.64 -6.85
C THR A 433 34.17 2.01 -7.97
N GLN A 434 35.34 1.35 -8.06
CA GLN A 434 36.34 1.61 -9.10
C GLN A 434 35.80 1.37 -10.52
N TYR A 435 34.82 0.49 -10.69
CA TYR A 435 34.20 0.24 -12.01
C TYR A 435 33.22 1.36 -12.39
N ILE A 436 32.51 1.95 -11.42
CA ILE A 436 31.63 3.11 -11.66
C ILE A 436 32.46 4.30 -12.19
N VAL A 437 33.73 4.42 -11.79
CA VAL A 437 34.69 5.39 -12.35
C VAL A 437 34.95 5.14 -13.83
N GLU A 438 35.16 3.88 -14.24
CA GLU A 438 35.42 3.51 -15.64
C GLU A 438 34.22 3.81 -16.56
N ALA A 439 32.98 3.80 -16.04
CA ALA A 439 31.80 4.35 -16.70
C ALA A 439 31.90 5.87 -16.87
N LEU A 440 32.01 6.59 -15.74
CA LEU A 440 31.94 8.05 -15.67
C LEU A 440 33.07 8.78 -16.40
N LEU A 441 34.22 8.11 -16.57
CA LEU A 441 35.39 8.61 -17.31
C LEU A 441 35.14 8.83 -18.82
N ASN A 442 34.20 8.09 -19.42
CA ASN A 442 33.98 8.11 -20.88
C ASN A 442 32.52 8.38 -21.26
N ASN A 443 31.57 8.26 -20.34
CA ASN A 443 30.18 8.62 -20.62
C ASN A 443 30.00 10.14 -20.73
N THR A 444 29.33 10.59 -21.80
CA THR A 444 29.11 12.01 -22.11
C THR A 444 27.64 12.40 -22.13
N THR A 445 26.77 11.68 -21.41
CA THR A 445 25.32 11.97 -21.37
C THR A 445 24.72 11.89 -19.97
N LEU A 446 25.39 11.27 -19.00
CA LEU A 446 24.87 11.11 -17.65
C LEU A 446 24.89 12.44 -16.89
N VAL A 447 23.71 12.87 -16.44
CA VAL A 447 23.45 14.11 -15.69
C VAL A 447 23.16 13.83 -14.23
N THR A 448 22.45 12.73 -13.93
CA THR A 448 22.06 12.35 -12.56
C THR A 448 22.62 10.98 -12.19
N LEU A 449 23.27 10.87 -11.04
CA LEU A 449 23.79 9.61 -10.49
C LEU A 449 23.42 9.47 -9.02
N SER A 450 22.66 8.44 -8.66
CA SER A 450 22.44 8.05 -7.27
C SER A 450 23.18 6.76 -6.93
N ILE A 451 23.95 6.78 -5.84
CA ILE A 451 24.58 5.60 -5.24
C ILE A 451 24.16 5.53 -3.74
N SER A 452 23.06 6.18 -3.37
CA SER A 452 22.55 6.28 -1.99
C SER A 452 22.36 4.91 -1.30
N ALA A 453 22.45 4.85 0.02
CA ALA A 453 22.25 3.65 0.85
C ALA A 453 23.16 2.43 0.52
N ASN A 454 24.36 2.66 -0.01
CA ASN A 454 25.39 1.64 -0.22
C ASN A 454 26.43 1.64 0.92
N ASN A 455 27.56 0.93 0.74
CA ASN A 455 28.64 0.84 1.72
C ASN A 455 30.00 1.15 1.09
N ILE A 456 30.03 2.23 0.28
CA ILE A 456 31.23 2.62 -0.48
C ILE A 456 32.32 3.20 0.44
N GLY A 457 31.94 3.91 1.49
CA GLY A 457 32.85 4.56 2.44
C GLY A 457 33.89 5.49 1.81
N ASP A 458 34.89 5.89 2.59
CA ASP A 458 35.95 6.83 2.17
C ASP A 458 36.73 6.36 0.94
N GLN A 459 37.02 5.06 0.86
CA GLN A 459 37.81 4.48 -0.22
C GLN A 459 37.00 4.30 -1.51
N GLY A 460 35.67 4.17 -1.44
CA GLY A 460 34.80 4.28 -2.60
C GLY A 460 34.62 5.74 -3.04
N MET A 461 34.53 6.67 -2.08
CA MET A 461 34.48 8.10 -2.37
C MET A 461 35.72 8.57 -3.13
N TYR A 462 36.93 8.16 -2.73
CA TYR A 462 38.18 8.37 -3.48
C TYR A 462 38.05 8.05 -4.98
N TRP A 463 37.42 6.92 -5.30
CA TRP A 463 37.22 6.49 -6.67
C TRP A 463 36.26 7.43 -7.41
N ILE A 464 35.08 7.73 -6.84
CA ILE A 464 34.11 8.67 -7.44
C ILE A 464 34.75 10.03 -7.72
N CYS A 465 35.54 10.56 -6.79
CA CYS A 465 36.24 11.84 -6.93
C CYS A 465 37.20 11.84 -8.13
N LYS A 466 37.92 10.72 -8.35
CA LYS A 466 38.79 10.54 -9.51
C LYS A 466 38.02 10.48 -10.84
N ALA A 467 36.71 10.16 -10.84
CA ALA A 467 35.87 10.29 -12.03
C ALA A 467 35.42 11.73 -12.26
N LEU A 468 35.00 12.43 -11.19
CA LEU A 468 34.56 13.82 -11.23
C LEU A 468 35.65 14.76 -11.75
N ASP A 469 36.92 14.49 -11.45
CA ASP A 469 38.11 15.16 -12.03
C ASP A 469 38.06 15.33 -13.56
N THR A 470 37.32 14.47 -14.27
CA THR A 470 37.25 14.38 -15.73
C THR A 470 35.84 14.45 -16.32
N ASN A 471 34.79 14.30 -15.51
CA ASN A 471 33.41 14.28 -16.00
C ASN A 471 32.86 15.71 -16.15
N ILE A 472 32.15 15.95 -17.26
CA ILE A 472 31.66 17.28 -17.67
C ILE A 472 30.14 17.32 -17.90
N THR A 473 29.40 16.31 -17.45
CA THR A 473 27.95 16.19 -17.68
C THR A 473 27.13 16.00 -16.42
N LEU A 474 27.71 15.46 -15.34
CA LEU A 474 26.99 15.16 -14.10
C LEU A 474 26.62 16.44 -13.32
N GLU A 475 25.34 16.82 -13.36
CA GLU A 475 24.77 17.97 -12.63
C GLU A 475 24.30 17.60 -11.22
N GLU A 476 23.96 16.33 -10.97
CA GLU A 476 23.37 15.87 -9.71
C GLU A 476 23.95 14.52 -9.26
N LEU A 477 24.39 14.47 -8.01
CA LEU A 477 25.02 13.29 -7.40
C LEU A 477 24.45 13.04 -6.00
N GLU A 478 23.88 11.85 -5.80
CA GLU A 478 23.36 11.42 -4.50
C GLU A 478 24.23 10.32 -3.87
N LEU A 479 24.65 10.57 -2.63
CA LEU A 479 25.51 9.70 -1.85
C LEU A 479 24.99 9.52 -0.42
N ALA A 480 23.69 9.69 -0.19
CA ALA A 480 23.10 9.55 1.14
C ALA A 480 23.39 8.16 1.75
N CYS A 481 23.43 8.03 3.07
CA CYS A 481 23.55 6.74 3.79
C CYS A 481 24.72 5.81 3.34
N ASN A 482 25.90 6.34 2.98
CA ASN A 482 27.00 5.57 2.36
C ASN A 482 28.19 5.23 3.29
N TYR A 483 28.09 5.56 4.59
CA TYR A 483 29.19 5.46 5.56
C TYR A 483 30.45 6.25 5.15
N ILE A 484 30.26 7.42 4.51
CA ILE A 484 31.35 8.35 4.22
C ILE A 484 31.75 9.09 5.50
N TYR A 485 33.04 9.15 5.79
CA TYR A 485 33.66 9.87 6.92
C TYR A 485 34.55 11.02 6.42
N ALA A 486 35.43 11.53 7.27
CA ALA A 486 36.24 12.71 7.00
C ALA A 486 37.24 12.56 5.85
N GLU A 487 37.84 11.39 5.64
CA GLU A 487 38.79 11.18 4.53
C GLU A 487 38.05 11.00 3.19
N GLY A 488 36.83 10.46 3.15
CA GLY A 488 36.01 10.48 1.94
C GLY A 488 35.63 11.91 1.54
N ALA A 489 35.21 12.71 2.52
CA ALA A 489 34.90 14.13 2.34
C ALA A 489 36.11 14.98 1.90
N LYS A 490 37.33 14.54 2.19
CA LYS A 490 38.59 15.13 1.73
C LYS A 490 38.86 14.89 0.25
N TYR A 491 38.75 13.64 -0.21
CA TYR A 491 38.89 13.34 -1.65
C TYR A 491 37.84 14.09 -2.47
N LEU A 492 36.62 14.21 -1.92
CA LEU A 492 35.53 15.00 -2.48
C LEU A 492 35.91 16.49 -2.59
N ALA A 493 36.49 17.06 -1.54
CA ALA A 493 37.01 18.42 -1.59
C ALA A 493 38.07 18.58 -2.69
N ASP A 494 39.01 17.65 -2.82
CA ASP A 494 40.06 17.71 -3.83
C ASP A 494 39.55 17.61 -5.28
N ALA A 495 38.41 16.96 -5.51
CA ALA A 495 37.71 17.00 -6.81
C ALA A 495 36.95 18.33 -7.01
N LEU A 496 36.18 18.79 -6.01
CA LEU A 496 35.44 20.05 -6.09
C LEU A 496 36.35 21.28 -6.25
N ARG A 497 37.58 21.24 -5.70
CA ARG A 497 38.64 22.26 -5.91
C ARG A 497 39.08 22.41 -7.37
N LYS A 498 38.86 21.42 -8.23
CA LYS A 498 39.21 21.51 -9.66
C LYS A 498 38.08 22.14 -10.47
N ASN A 499 36.86 22.16 -9.92
CA ASN A 499 35.70 22.79 -10.53
C ASN A 499 35.67 24.32 -10.27
N ILE A 500 36.64 25.01 -10.87
CA ILE A 500 36.81 26.47 -10.80
C ILE A 500 36.88 27.03 -12.23
N VAL A 501 35.98 27.95 -12.57
CA VAL A 501 36.13 28.77 -13.78
C VAL A 501 37.22 29.81 -13.53
N ILE A 502 38.39 29.64 -14.15
CA ILE A 502 39.54 30.55 -13.94
C ILE A 502 39.28 31.91 -14.60
N GLU A 503 38.76 32.86 -13.83
CA GLU A 503 38.41 34.19 -14.33
C GLU A 503 39.58 34.97 -14.93
N SER A 504 40.80 34.77 -14.41
CA SER A 504 42.02 35.48 -14.86
C SER A 504 42.57 34.99 -16.21
N ALA A 505 42.00 33.93 -16.79
CA ALA A 505 42.45 33.37 -18.05
C ALA A 505 41.91 34.18 -19.26
N SER A 506 42.64 34.20 -20.38
CA SER A 506 42.22 34.95 -21.58
C SER A 506 40.95 34.37 -22.20
N TYR A 507 40.21 35.12 -23.02
CA TYR A 507 38.93 34.66 -23.61
C TYR A 507 39.02 33.28 -24.29
N TYR A 508 40.09 33.03 -25.06
CA TYR A 508 40.34 31.74 -25.70
C TYR A 508 40.59 30.61 -24.69
N PHE A 509 41.23 30.93 -23.55
CA PHE A 509 41.54 29.98 -22.49
C PHE A 509 40.34 29.72 -21.58
N ARG A 510 39.50 30.73 -21.32
CA ARG A 510 38.16 30.58 -20.72
C ARG A 510 37.28 29.67 -21.57
N MET A 511 37.24 29.89 -22.89
CA MET A 511 36.48 29.06 -23.85
C MET A 511 36.95 27.60 -23.88
N ILE A 512 38.24 27.34 -23.65
CA ILE A 512 38.78 25.98 -23.50
C ILE A 512 38.41 25.40 -22.12
N LEU A 513 38.56 26.17 -21.04
CA LEU A 513 38.22 25.72 -19.68
C LEU A 513 36.71 25.48 -19.46
N SER A 514 35.82 26.13 -20.22
CA SER A 514 34.38 25.82 -20.21
C SER A 514 34.03 24.46 -20.82
N PHE A 515 34.96 23.76 -21.47
CA PHE A 515 34.83 22.33 -21.81
C PHE A 515 35.34 21.40 -20.70
N PHE A 516 35.81 21.93 -19.57
CA PHE A 516 36.39 21.17 -18.45
C PHE A 516 35.83 21.56 -17.05
N SER A 517 34.94 22.54 -16.96
CA SER A 517 34.20 22.84 -15.72
C SER A 517 33.12 21.79 -15.47
N GLN A 518 33.18 21.10 -14.33
CA GLN A 518 32.20 20.06 -13.97
C GLN A 518 30.82 20.69 -13.74
N THR A 519 29.77 20.08 -14.24
CA THR A 519 28.42 20.67 -14.24
C THR A 519 27.66 20.52 -12.90
N LEU A 520 28.25 19.91 -11.87
CA LEU A 520 27.58 19.61 -10.60
C LEU A 520 26.96 20.86 -9.94
N THR A 521 25.63 20.92 -9.90
CA THR A 521 24.82 22.01 -9.32
C THR A 521 24.07 21.62 -8.06
N LYS A 522 23.75 20.32 -7.88
CA LYS A 522 23.10 19.77 -6.67
C LYS A 522 23.91 18.62 -6.10
N PHE A 523 23.96 18.51 -4.77
CA PHE A 523 24.74 17.46 -4.12
C PHE A 523 24.16 17.02 -2.77
N GLU A 524 23.96 15.71 -2.63
CA GLU A 524 23.20 15.08 -1.55
C GLU A 524 24.09 14.10 -0.74
N LEU A 525 24.43 14.49 0.49
CA LEU A 525 25.36 13.78 1.38
C LEU A 525 24.70 13.30 2.70
N SER A 526 23.38 13.33 2.83
CA SER A 526 22.67 13.06 4.08
C SER A 526 22.94 11.69 4.71
N CYS A 527 22.76 11.60 6.03
CA CYS A 527 22.89 10.37 6.83
C CYS A 527 24.26 9.65 6.72
N ASN A 528 25.33 10.37 6.33
CA ASN A 528 26.71 9.90 6.39
C ASN A 528 27.34 10.20 7.76
N LYS A 529 28.67 10.09 7.90
CA LYS A 529 29.42 10.30 9.16
C LYS A 529 30.63 11.22 8.94
N ILE A 530 30.44 12.22 8.07
CA ILE A 530 31.45 13.19 7.61
C ILE A 530 32.08 13.94 8.79
N GLY A 531 31.26 14.37 9.76
CA GLY A 531 31.69 15.11 10.95
C GLY A 531 32.32 16.48 10.67
N ALA A 532 32.71 17.19 11.73
CA ALA A 532 33.37 18.50 11.61
C ALA A 532 34.63 18.48 10.72
N ALA A 533 35.44 17.43 10.83
CA ALA A 533 36.69 17.28 10.07
C ALA A 533 36.45 17.01 8.57
N GLY A 534 35.41 16.27 8.19
CA GLY A 534 35.06 16.11 6.78
C GLY A 534 34.46 17.38 6.18
N VAL A 535 33.63 18.07 6.96
CA VAL A 535 33.06 19.36 6.56
C VAL A 535 34.13 20.44 6.42
N HIS A 536 35.22 20.40 7.20
CA HIS A 536 36.37 21.29 7.00
C HIS A 536 36.91 21.23 5.56
N TYR A 537 37.10 20.02 5.02
CA TYR A 537 37.62 19.85 3.67
C TYR A 537 36.59 20.29 2.62
N ILE A 538 35.33 19.84 2.72
CA ILE A 538 34.23 20.25 1.82
C ILE A 538 34.13 21.77 1.77
N ALA A 539 34.19 22.41 2.94
CA ALA A 539 34.21 23.86 3.06
C ALA A 539 35.39 24.49 2.30
N GLU A 540 36.62 24.02 2.52
CA GLU A 540 37.80 24.56 1.83
C GLU A 540 37.68 24.51 0.29
N ALA A 541 37.03 23.48 -0.27
CA ALA A 541 36.74 23.40 -1.70
C ALA A 541 35.64 24.38 -2.16
N LEU A 542 34.54 24.49 -1.40
CA LEU A 542 33.44 25.40 -1.69
C LEU A 542 33.84 26.90 -1.64
N ARG A 543 35.01 27.25 -1.07
CA ARG A 543 35.58 28.60 -1.18
C ARG A 543 35.76 29.09 -2.62
N HIS A 544 35.95 28.17 -3.57
CA HIS A 544 36.29 28.49 -4.96
C HIS A 544 35.36 27.84 -5.99
N ASN A 545 34.56 26.84 -5.63
CA ASN A 545 33.56 26.30 -6.53
C ASN A 545 32.43 27.31 -6.81
N THR A 546 32.09 27.48 -8.08
CA THR A 546 31.08 28.44 -8.56
C THR A 546 29.84 27.77 -9.18
N THR A 547 29.68 26.45 -9.05
CA THR A 547 28.62 25.68 -9.71
C THR A 547 27.58 25.12 -8.74
N LEU A 548 27.99 24.76 -7.52
CA LEU A 548 27.11 24.10 -6.56
C LEU A 548 26.13 25.10 -5.95
N THR A 549 24.85 24.93 -6.29
CA THR A 549 23.73 25.77 -5.83
C THR A 549 22.93 25.14 -4.70
N ILE A 550 22.93 23.80 -4.58
CA ILE A 550 22.20 23.07 -3.53
C ILE A 550 23.12 22.05 -2.87
N LEU A 551 23.17 22.08 -1.53
CA LEU A 551 23.94 21.15 -0.71
C LEU A 551 23.10 20.64 0.46
N ASN A 552 22.91 19.32 0.54
CA ASN A 552 22.31 18.67 1.71
C ASN A 552 23.38 17.89 2.51
N LEU A 553 23.46 18.22 3.80
CA LEU A 553 24.38 17.65 4.78
C LEU A 553 23.64 17.05 5.99
N HIS A 554 22.33 16.81 5.92
CA HIS A 554 21.50 16.25 7.00
C HIS A 554 22.16 15.06 7.74
N ASN A 555 22.07 14.99 9.08
CA ASN A 555 22.51 13.86 9.93
C ASN A 555 23.94 13.34 9.68
N ASN A 556 24.92 14.26 9.63
CA ASN A 556 26.34 13.98 9.42
C ASN A 556 27.22 14.16 10.67
N ASP A 557 26.61 14.50 11.82
CA ASP A 557 27.26 14.79 13.11
C ASP A 557 28.31 15.92 13.04
N ILE A 558 27.94 16.99 12.34
CA ILE A 558 28.82 18.11 11.96
C ILE A 558 29.21 18.99 13.17
N GLY A 559 28.26 19.25 14.08
CA GLY A 559 28.48 20.05 15.30
C GLY A 559 28.88 21.52 15.06
N ASN A 560 29.12 22.23 16.16
CA ASN A 560 29.41 23.67 16.17
C ASN A 560 30.66 24.03 15.33
N GLU A 561 31.73 23.23 15.41
CA GLU A 561 32.97 23.47 14.66
C GLU A 561 32.86 23.11 13.16
N GLY A 562 32.00 22.16 12.77
CA GLY A 562 31.72 21.94 11.35
C GLY A 562 30.86 23.07 10.75
N ALA A 563 29.87 23.57 11.50
CA ALA A 563 29.07 24.74 11.12
C ALA A 563 29.92 26.01 10.95
N LYS A 564 30.95 26.19 11.78
CA LYS A 564 31.97 27.23 11.66
C LYS A 564 32.72 27.18 10.32
N HIS A 565 33.12 25.99 9.86
CA HIS A 565 33.77 25.85 8.55
C HIS A 565 32.83 26.18 7.39
N ILE A 566 31.55 25.80 7.48
CA ILE A 566 30.52 26.24 6.49
C ILE A 566 30.33 27.77 6.54
N ALA A 567 30.33 28.38 7.72
CA ALA A 567 30.27 29.82 7.87
C ALA A 567 31.49 30.54 7.25
N ASP A 568 32.70 30.02 7.45
CA ASP A 568 33.92 30.55 6.84
C ASP A 568 33.86 30.55 5.30
N VAL A 569 32.98 29.74 4.71
CA VAL A 569 32.73 29.61 3.26
C VAL A 569 31.58 30.47 2.78
N LEU A 570 30.47 30.55 3.50
CA LEU A 570 29.35 31.44 3.16
C LEU A 570 29.80 32.92 3.10
N ASN A 571 30.89 33.28 3.78
CA ASN A 571 31.59 34.56 3.66
C ASN A 571 32.18 34.83 2.26
N THR A 572 32.48 33.80 1.45
CA THR A 572 33.24 33.91 0.18
C THR A 572 32.54 33.27 -1.02
N ASN A 573 31.81 32.18 -0.83
CA ASN A 573 31.02 31.52 -1.87
C ASN A 573 29.79 32.36 -2.21
N GLN A 574 29.54 32.57 -3.50
CA GLN A 574 28.38 33.28 -4.03
C GLN A 574 27.71 32.44 -5.14
N ALA A 575 27.62 31.13 -4.92
CA ALA A 575 26.96 30.16 -5.80
C ALA A 575 25.87 29.37 -5.07
N LEU A 576 26.06 29.10 -3.78
CA LEU A 576 25.09 28.34 -2.99
C LEU A 576 23.80 29.14 -2.75
N ILE A 577 22.66 28.51 -3.07
CA ILE A 577 21.30 29.06 -2.97
C ILE A 577 20.50 28.35 -1.87
N ALA A 578 20.65 27.03 -1.74
CA ALA A 578 20.00 26.23 -0.71
C ALA A 578 20.98 25.35 0.06
N LEU A 579 20.83 25.32 1.38
CA LEU A 579 21.68 24.56 2.31
C LEU A 579 20.83 23.88 3.38
N SER A 580 20.83 22.55 3.41
CA SER A 580 20.31 21.80 4.57
C SER A 580 21.44 21.24 5.41
N MET A 581 21.35 21.48 6.71
CA MET A 581 22.21 20.89 7.73
C MET A 581 21.35 20.34 8.88
N THR A 582 20.16 19.81 8.59
CA THR A 582 19.26 19.23 9.61
C THR A 582 19.89 18.11 10.45
N ALA A 583 19.51 18.01 11.73
CA ALA A 583 19.90 16.94 12.65
C ALA A 583 21.43 16.78 12.85
N ASN A 584 22.17 17.90 12.90
CA ASN A 584 23.65 17.91 12.95
C ASN A 584 24.27 18.40 14.26
N ASN A 585 23.48 18.58 15.33
CA ASN A 585 23.97 19.07 16.63
C ASN A 585 24.63 20.47 16.59
N ILE A 586 24.23 21.34 15.65
CA ILE A 586 24.93 22.61 15.37
C ILE A 586 24.88 23.65 16.51
N GLY A 587 23.85 23.61 17.36
CA GLY A 587 23.77 24.43 18.58
C GLY A 587 23.86 25.94 18.36
N ASP A 588 24.07 26.68 19.46
CA ASP A 588 24.05 28.15 19.42
C ASP A 588 25.37 28.76 18.93
N ASP A 589 26.54 28.20 19.26
CA ASP A 589 27.81 28.69 18.70
C ASP A 589 27.87 28.47 17.18
N GLY A 590 27.47 27.28 16.72
CA GLY A 590 27.40 26.95 15.30
C GLY A 590 26.43 27.86 14.55
N MET A 591 25.27 28.12 15.15
CA MET A 591 24.33 29.12 14.63
C MET A 591 24.97 30.53 14.58
N SER A 592 25.65 30.94 15.64
CA SER A 592 26.32 32.24 15.71
C SER A 592 27.44 32.40 14.67
N TYR A 593 28.14 31.33 14.30
CA TYR A 593 29.07 31.35 13.18
C TYR A 593 28.34 31.53 11.84
N ILE A 594 27.32 30.71 11.55
CA ILE A 594 26.51 30.80 10.31
C ILE A 594 25.93 32.22 10.14
N CYS A 595 25.36 32.77 11.22
CA CYS A 595 24.83 34.13 11.28
C CYS A 595 25.87 35.20 10.88
N LYS A 596 27.10 35.13 11.40
CA LYS A 596 28.19 36.05 11.04
C LYS A 596 28.60 35.98 9.57
N ALA A 597 28.33 34.87 8.88
CA ALA A 597 28.58 34.72 7.44
C ALA A 597 27.43 35.24 6.58
N LEU A 598 26.18 34.99 6.99
CA LEU A 598 24.97 35.46 6.33
C LEU A 598 24.83 37.00 6.27
N HIS A 599 25.55 37.73 7.12
CA HIS A 599 25.75 39.17 7.02
C HIS A 599 26.48 39.63 5.73
N LYS A 600 27.15 38.72 5.01
CA LYS A 600 27.90 39.01 3.78
C LYS A 600 27.50 38.13 2.58
N ASN A 601 26.90 36.97 2.84
CA ASN A 601 26.40 36.12 1.77
C ASN A 601 25.19 36.79 1.11
N ILE A 602 25.17 36.84 -0.23
CA ILE A 602 24.08 37.46 -0.99
C ILE A 602 23.41 36.50 -1.99
N THR A 603 23.57 35.18 -1.80
CA THR A 603 23.01 34.16 -2.71
C THR A 603 22.15 33.11 -2.02
N LEU A 604 22.40 32.83 -0.74
CA LEU A 604 21.61 31.86 0.00
C LEU A 604 20.20 32.39 0.24
N LYS A 605 19.22 31.64 -0.25
CA LYS A 605 17.77 31.87 -0.14
C LYS A 605 17.11 30.92 0.85
N GLU A 606 17.64 29.70 0.97
CA GLU A 606 17.02 28.62 1.74
C GLU A 606 18.02 27.99 2.70
N LEU A 607 17.67 28.03 3.99
CA LEU A 607 18.50 27.49 5.07
C LEU A 607 17.65 26.56 5.95
N ASP A 608 18.02 25.28 5.96
CA ASP A 608 17.40 24.27 6.80
C ASP A 608 18.33 23.85 7.95
N LEU A 609 17.85 24.08 9.17
CA LEU A 609 18.50 23.85 10.45
C LEU A 609 17.56 23.13 11.44
N ASN A 610 16.60 22.34 10.94
CA ASN A 610 15.75 21.53 11.82
C ASN A 610 16.60 20.59 12.72
N GLU A 611 16.10 20.27 13.90
CA GLU A 611 16.68 19.28 14.83
C GLU A 611 18.14 19.55 15.32
N ASN A 612 18.60 20.81 15.27
CA ASN A 612 19.99 21.18 15.61
C ASN A 612 20.23 21.62 17.07
N LYS A 613 19.22 21.51 17.94
CA LYS A 613 19.24 21.89 19.37
C LYS A 613 19.39 23.40 19.65
N ILE A 614 19.29 24.26 18.63
CA ILE A 614 19.40 25.73 18.73
C ILE A 614 18.43 26.29 19.77
N THR A 615 18.90 27.19 20.65
CA THR A 615 18.12 27.83 21.72
C THR A 615 17.82 29.30 21.38
N ASP A 616 17.43 30.08 22.39
CA ASP A 616 17.13 31.50 22.27
C ASP A 616 18.36 32.35 21.87
N ASP A 617 19.57 31.96 22.27
CA ASP A 617 20.81 32.68 21.91
C ASP A 617 21.18 32.52 20.42
N GLY A 618 20.96 31.34 19.84
CA GLY A 618 21.11 31.12 18.40
C GLY A 618 19.99 31.76 17.58
N ALA A 619 18.74 31.75 18.09
CA ALA A 619 17.63 32.49 17.48
C ALA A 619 17.85 34.01 17.50
N LYS A 620 18.46 34.54 18.56
CA LYS A 620 18.91 35.94 18.64
C LYS A 620 20.06 36.23 17.66
N SER A 621 21.05 35.35 17.55
CA SER A 621 22.11 35.49 16.54
C SER A 621 21.52 35.59 15.12
N LEU A 622 20.42 34.87 14.85
CA LEU A 622 19.69 34.96 13.58
C LEU A 622 18.91 36.27 13.45
N SER A 623 18.27 36.78 14.50
CA SER A 623 17.52 38.04 14.40
C SER A 623 18.41 39.24 14.09
N GLU A 624 19.57 39.34 14.74
CA GLU A 624 20.58 40.38 14.46
C GLU A 624 21.06 40.32 13.00
N THR A 625 21.13 39.11 12.43
CA THR A 625 21.45 38.86 11.02
C THR A 625 20.32 39.26 10.07
N LEU A 626 19.08 38.86 10.34
CA LEU A 626 17.93 39.08 9.45
C LEU A 626 17.49 40.55 9.35
N GLN A 627 17.93 41.41 10.27
CA GLN A 627 17.80 42.87 10.13
C GLN A 627 18.63 43.45 8.98
N ASN A 628 19.68 42.73 8.53
CA ASN A 628 20.64 43.20 7.54
C ASN A 628 20.74 42.29 6.29
N ASN A 629 20.54 40.98 6.44
CA ASN A 629 20.44 40.07 5.30
C ASN A 629 19.10 40.27 4.57
N ASN A 630 19.18 40.44 3.26
CA ASN A 630 18.07 40.67 2.35
C ASN A 630 18.05 39.64 1.20
N THR A 631 18.40 38.38 1.50
CA THR A 631 18.45 37.29 0.50
C THR A 631 17.80 36.00 0.96
N LEU A 632 17.75 35.72 2.27
CA LEU A 632 17.02 34.57 2.80
C LEU A 632 15.50 34.75 2.59
N GLU A 633 14.90 33.72 2.00
CA GLU A 633 13.48 33.61 1.67
C GLU A 633 12.78 32.54 2.51
N LYS A 634 13.47 31.42 2.82
CA LYS A 634 12.94 30.31 3.61
C LYS A 634 13.89 29.92 4.74
N ILE A 635 13.34 29.76 5.94
CA ILE A 635 14.09 29.41 7.15
C ILE A 635 13.38 28.28 7.89
N TYR A 636 14.09 27.17 8.10
CA TYR A 636 13.55 26.00 8.80
C TYR A 636 14.31 25.72 10.10
N LEU A 637 13.59 25.80 11.23
CA LEU A 637 14.09 25.68 12.60
C LEU A 637 13.22 24.74 13.45
N LYS A 638 12.50 23.80 12.83
CA LYS A 638 11.61 22.84 13.48
C LYS A 638 12.40 21.95 14.48
N LYS A 639 11.77 21.64 15.62
CA LYS A 639 12.30 20.69 16.64
C LYS A 639 13.69 21.12 17.15
N ASN A 640 13.86 22.42 17.34
CA ASN A 640 14.94 23.02 18.11
C ASN A 640 14.48 23.30 19.55
N ASN A 641 15.24 24.10 20.29
CA ASN A 641 15.02 24.43 21.69
C ASN A 641 14.51 25.87 21.93
N ILE A 642 14.13 26.59 20.87
CA ILE A 642 13.79 28.03 20.89
C ILE A 642 12.57 28.29 21.78
N GLY A 643 12.69 29.18 22.76
CA GLY A 643 11.63 29.61 23.66
C GLY A 643 11.08 31.00 23.30
N ASP A 644 10.59 31.70 24.32
CA ASP A 644 9.92 32.99 24.18
C ASP A 644 10.89 34.12 23.78
N ASP A 645 12.11 34.14 24.34
CA ASP A 645 13.09 35.19 24.06
C ASP A 645 13.61 35.11 22.62
N GLY A 646 13.85 33.90 22.11
CA GLY A 646 14.28 33.67 20.73
C GLY A 646 13.16 33.96 19.72
N ALA A 647 11.92 33.57 20.04
CA ALA A 647 10.74 33.94 19.25
C ALA A 647 10.56 35.47 19.18
N THR A 648 10.69 36.16 20.32
CA THR A 648 10.65 37.63 20.43
C THR A 648 11.74 38.29 19.59
N ASN A 649 12.97 37.78 19.67
CA ASN A 649 14.09 38.28 18.86
C ASN A 649 13.81 38.13 17.35
N LEU A 650 13.35 36.95 16.90
CA LEU A 650 13.01 36.72 15.49
C LEU A 650 11.88 37.65 15.01
N ALA A 651 10.89 37.93 15.86
CA ALA A 651 9.79 38.86 15.56
C ALA A 651 10.28 40.28 15.21
N ILE A 652 11.19 40.81 16.04
CA ILE A 652 11.76 42.15 15.88
C ILE A 652 12.49 42.26 14.53
N ALA A 653 13.17 41.20 14.08
CA ALA A 653 13.83 41.17 12.79
C ALA A 653 12.85 41.05 11.61
N LEU A 654 11.81 40.20 11.71
CA LEU A 654 10.81 40.00 10.64
C LEU A 654 10.01 41.26 10.33
N LYS A 655 9.80 42.14 11.32
CA LYS A 655 9.21 43.47 11.14
C LYS A 655 10.00 44.40 10.22
N THR A 656 11.32 44.22 10.11
CA THR A 656 12.20 44.99 9.22
C THR A 656 12.66 44.21 7.98
N ASN A 657 12.68 42.88 8.05
CA ASN A 657 13.07 42.03 6.94
C ASN A 657 11.96 41.96 5.88
N THR A 658 12.32 42.10 4.61
CA THR A 658 11.38 42.10 3.49
C THR A 658 11.69 41.01 2.46
N THR A 659 12.28 39.87 2.88
CA THR A 659 12.60 38.75 1.99
C THR A 659 12.13 37.39 2.52
N VAL A 660 12.08 37.19 3.84
CA VAL A 660 11.57 35.95 4.42
C VAL A 660 10.08 35.81 4.10
N THR A 661 9.73 34.72 3.42
CA THR A 661 8.38 34.33 3.02
C THR A 661 7.88 33.10 3.79
N ILE A 662 8.80 32.22 4.24
CA ILE A 662 8.47 31.03 5.03
C ILE A 662 9.39 30.94 6.26
N LEU A 663 8.77 30.82 7.44
CA LEU A 663 9.45 30.55 8.70
C LEU A 663 8.80 29.35 9.42
N ASN A 664 9.59 28.31 9.66
CA ASN A 664 9.15 27.11 10.37
C ASN A 664 9.79 27.00 11.75
N LEU A 665 9.00 27.31 12.79
CA LEU A 665 9.33 27.22 14.22
C LEU A 665 8.57 26.07 14.91
N ALA A 666 8.03 25.11 14.17
CA ALA A 666 7.26 23.99 14.73
C ALA A 666 8.06 23.16 15.75
N THR A 667 7.40 22.62 16.78
CA THR A 667 8.01 21.70 17.78
C THR A 667 9.15 22.33 18.59
N ASN A 668 9.09 23.64 18.86
CA ASN A 668 10.01 24.36 19.74
C ASN A 668 9.39 24.52 21.15
N LYS A 669 9.80 25.51 21.94
CA LYS A 669 9.36 25.77 23.33
C LYS A 669 8.61 27.10 23.48
N ILE A 670 8.12 27.67 22.39
CA ILE A 670 7.45 28.99 22.36
C ILE A 670 6.13 28.89 23.13
N ASP A 671 5.95 29.74 24.13
CA ASP A 671 4.77 29.82 25.00
C ASP A 671 3.98 31.09 24.67
N ILE A 672 3.16 31.58 25.60
CA ILE A 672 2.31 32.76 25.43
C ILE A 672 3.10 34.01 25.03
N THR A 673 4.28 34.26 25.63
CA THR A 673 5.00 35.54 25.48
C THR A 673 5.69 35.64 24.11
N GLY A 674 6.36 34.57 23.68
CA GLY A 674 7.01 34.52 22.37
C GLY A 674 5.99 34.50 21.25
N ALA A 675 4.83 33.89 21.48
CA ALA A 675 3.70 33.95 20.56
C ALA A 675 3.13 35.38 20.46
N GLN A 676 2.97 36.09 21.59
CA GLN A 676 2.61 37.51 21.57
C GLN A 676 3.62 38.32 20.72
N CYS A 677 4.90 38.27 21.09
CA CYS A 677 5.91 39.11 20.46
C CYS A 677 6.10 38.81 18.96
N LEU A 678 6.03 37.52 18.55
CA LEU A 678 5.99 37.12 17.15
C LEU A 678 4.94 37.89 16.36
N TYR A 679 3.75 38.10 16.92
CA TYR A 679 2.61 38.65 16.18
C TYR A 679 2.42 40.16 16.35
N ASP A 680 2.74 40.73 17.51
CA ASP A 680 2.76 42.19 17.73
C ASP A 680 3.70 42.89 16.73
N GLU A 681 4.78 42.23 16.32
CA GLU A 681 5.74 42.77 15.33
C GLU A 681 5.44 42.30 13.88
N LEU A 682 4.87 41.09 13.67
CA LEU A 682 4.42 40.63 12.34
C LEU A 682 3.16 41.34 11.80
N GLN A 683 2.42 42.09 12.63
CA GLN A 683 1.37 43.03 12.16
C GLN A 683 1.86 43.93 11.01
N LYS A 684 3.15 44.29 11.03
CA LYS A 684 3.79 45.23 10.10
C LYS A 684 4.65 44.55 9.02
N ASN A 685 4.86 43.24 9.10
CA ASN A 685 5.56 42.51 8.05
C ASN A 685 4.64 42.30 6.84
N THR A 686 5.19 42.52 5.64
CA THR A 686 4.48 42.49 4.36
C THR A 686 4.95 41.38 3.41
N THR A 687 5.66 40.35 3.93
CA THR A 687 6.32 39.34 3.09
C THR A 687 6.16 37.89 3.54
N LEU A 688 5.91 37.65 4.83
CA LEU A 688 5.75 36.32 5.39
C LEU A 688 4.41 35.72 4.95
N GLU A 689 4.45 34.73 4.06
CA GLU A 689 3.27 34.04 3.54
C GLU A 689 2.95 32.75 4.32
N GLY A 690 3.96 32.13 4.93
CA GLY A 690 3.85 30.87 5.67
C GLY A 690 4.55 30.91 7.03
N LEU A 691 3.77 30.75 8.10
CA LEU A 691 4.28 30.66 9.47
C LEU A 691 3.86 29.34 10.10
N TYR A 692 4.84 28.48 10.42
CA TYR A 692 4.58 27.16 10.99
C TYR A 692 5.02 27.12 12.45
N LEU A 693 4.05 27.02 13.36
CA LEU A 693 4.25 27.06 14.81
C LEU A 693 3.75 25.77 15.51
N SER A 694 3.36 24.74 14.76
CA SER A 694 2.77 23.52 15.32
C SER A 694 3.68 22.78 16.31
N GLY A 695 3.19 22.43 17.50
CA GLY A 695 3.95 21.69 18.52
C GLY A 695 4.68 22.56 19.55
N ASN A 696 4.26 23.82 19.71
CA ASN A 696 4.73 24.72 20.76
C ASN A 696 3.72 24.75 21.94
N ARG A 697 3.76 25.76 22.81
CA ARG A 697 2.97 25.87 24.06
C ARG A 697 2.06 27.10 24.13
N ILE A 698 1.90 27.79 23.00
CA ILE A 698 1.26 29.08 22.76
C ILE A 698 0.02 29.38 23.63
N GLY A 699 -0.85 28.40 23.89
CA GLY A 699 -1.97 28.53 24.82
C GLY A 699 -3.08 29.49 24.36
N ILE A 700 -4.11 29.63 25.19
CA ILE A 700 -5.27 30.49 24.91
C ILE A 700 -4.84 31.96 24.77
N ALA A 701 -3.97 32.44 25.65
CA ALA A 701 -3.52 33.83 25.65
C ALA A 701 -2.63 34.13 24.44
N GLY A 702 -1.65 33.26 24.11
CA GLY A 702 -0.85 33.39 22.89
C GLY A 702 -1.75 33.45 21.65
N ALA A 703 -2.68 32.49 21.51
CA ALA A 703 -3.65 32.42 20.42
C ALA A 703 -4.44 33.73 20.22
N LYS A 704 -4.74 34.47 21.31
CA LYS A 704 -5.36 35.79 21.22
C LYS A 704 -4.51 36.78 20.43
N TYR A 705 -3.24 36.95 20.80
CA TYR A 705 -2.35 37.90 20.13
C TYR A 705 -2.14 37.53 18.66
N LEU A 706 -2.06 36.22 18.35
CA LEU A 706 -1.90 35.76 16.97
C LEU A 706 -3.13 36.11 16.12
N ALA A 707 -4.32 36.00 16.70
CA ALA A 707 -5.57 36.38 16.06
C ALA A 707 -5.71 37.91 15.95
N ASP A 708 -5.43 38.66 17.00
CA ASP A 708 -5.53 40.12 16.99
C ASP A 708 -4.61 40.73 15.91
N ALA A 709 -3.41 40.17 15.70
CA ALA A 709 -2.52 40.54 14.59
C ALA A 709 -3.04 40.13 13.19
N LEU A 710 -3.81 39.05 13.06
CA LEU A 710 -4.48 38.67 11.80
C LEU A 710 -5.63 39.61 11.40
N ARG A 711 -6.01 40.58 12.25
CA ARG A 711 -6.89 41.69 11.84
C ARG A 711 -6.17 42.70 10.94
N GLU A 712 -4.86 42.86 11.12
CA GLU A 712 -4.04 43.88 10.44
C GLU A 712 -3.10 43.28 9.37
N ASN A 713 -2.59 42.06 9.56
CA ASN A 713 -1.75 41.41 8.57
C ASN A 713 -2.55 41.04 7.30
N THR A 714 -1.99 41.34 6.13
CA THR A 714 -2.63 41.19 4.81
C THR A 714 -1.85 40.27 3.86
N THR A 715 -0.85 39.54 4.37
CA THR A 715 0.15 38.82 3.55
C THR A 715 0.33 37.36 3.94
N LEU A 716 0.04 36.98 5.19
CA LEU A 716 0.09 35.60 5.65
C LEU A 716 -1.02 34.78 4.99
N LYS A 717 -0.65 33.85 4.11
CA LYS A 717 -1.57 32.96 3.38
C LYS A 717 -1.84 31.66 4.12
N THR A 718 -0.86 31.20 4.91
CA THR A 718 -0.84 29.87 5.53
C THR A 718 -0.33 29.92 6.97
N LEU A 719 -1.14 29.43 7.92
CA LEU A 719 -0.81 29.38 9.34
C LEU A 719 -1.07 27.98 9.93
N TYR A 720 -0.02 27.36 10.48
CA TYR A 720 -0.08 26.07 11.18
C TYR A 720 0.12 26.26 12.68
N LEU A 721 -0.91 25.95 13.47
CA LEU A 721 -0.94 26.07 14.95
C LEU A 721 -1.41 24.77 15.63
N SER A 722 -1.18 23.62 15.00
CA SER A 722 -1.45 22.30 15.58
C SER A 722 -0.69 22.09 16.89
N TYR A 723 -1.24 21.36 17.86
CA TYR A 723 -0.55 20.97 19.09
C TYR A 723 0.05 22.17 19.86
N ASN A 724 -0.80 23.13 20.24
CA ASN A 724 -0.39 24.41 20.84
C ASN A 724 -1.23 24.86 22.05
N THR A 725 -1.93 23.93 22.71
CA THR A 725 -2.76 24.19 23.91
C THR A 725 -3.78 25.35 23.82
N ILE A 726 -4.12 25.82 22.61
CA ILE A 726 -4.90 27.05 22.36
C ILE A 726 -6.35 27.06 22.88
N GLY A 727 -6.92 25.90 23.20
CA GLY A 727 -8.29 25.77 23.73
C GLY A 727 -9.38 26.28 22.76
N VAL A 728 -10.63 26.35 23.24
CA VAL A 728 -11.77 26.89 22.46
C VAL A 728 -11.65 28.42 22.35
N ALA A 729 -11.37 29.10 23.47
CA ALA A 729 -11.23 30.55 23.51
C ALA A 729 -10.13 31.08 22.57
N GLY A 730 -9.03 30.33 22.37
CA GLY A 730 -8.03 30.68 21.35
C GLY A 730 -8.57 30.64 19.92
N VAL A 731 -9.45 29.68 19.61
CA VAL A 731 -10.15 29.59 18.32
C VAL A 731 -11.17 30.71 18.16
N ASP A 732 -11.88 31.09 19.23
CA ASP A 732 -12.85 32.20 19.20
C ASP A 732 -12.19 33.52 18.81
N TYR A 733 -10.96 33.80 19.27
CA TYR A 733 -10.21 34.97 18.83
C TYR A 733 -9.87 34.93 17.32
N PHE A 734 -9.41 33.79 16.79
CA PHE A 734 -9.17 33.64 15.34
C PHE A 734 -10.44 33.85 14.51
N ILE A 735 -11.59 33.36 15.00
CA ILE A 735 -12.88 33.60 14.38
C ILE A 735 -13.25 35.09 14.42
N GLU A 736 -13.00 35.79 15.53
CA GLU A 736 -13.23 37.22 15.62
C GLU A 736 -12.36 38.01 14.62
N ALA A 737 -11.07 37.67 14.53
CA ALA A 737 -10.14 38.31 13.61
C ALA A 737 -10.56 38.18 12.14
N LEU A 738 -10.99 36.97 11.74
CA LEU A 738 -11.47 36.67 10.39
C LEU A 738 -12.80 37.37 10.02
N ARG A 739 -13.52 37.96 10.98
CA ARG A 739 -14.69 38.84 10.70
C ARG A 739 -14.29 40.26 10.32
N TYR A 740 -13.14 40.72 10.79
CA TYR A 740 -12.72 42.12 10.68
C TYR A 740 -11.62 42.36 9.64
N ASN A 741 -10.86 41.33 9.22
CA ASN A 741 -9.87 41.48 8.16
C ASN A 741 -10.56 41.80 6.81
N PRO A 742 -10.31 42.98 6.19
CA PRO A 742 -11.00 43.40 4.98
C PRO A 742 -10.35 42.89 3.67
N ILE A 743 -9.18 42.22 3.74
CA ILE A 743 -8.40 41.79 2.58
C ILE A 743 -7.99 40.32 2.79
N GLN A 744 -8.76 39.41 2.18
CA GLN A 744 -8.79 37.98 2.47
C GLN A 744 -7.53 37.21 1.99
N SER A 745 -6.39 37.41 2.66
CA SER A 745 -5.11 36.75 2.35
C SER A 745 -5.00 35.32 2.88
N LEU A 746 -5.51 35.05 4.08
CA LEU A 746 -5.37 33.77 4.77
C LEU A 746 -6.26 32.69 4.15
N THR A 747 -5.66 31.89 3.25
CA THR A 747 -6.35 30.77 2.56
C THR A 747 -6.32 29.46 3.35
N LYS A 748 -5.38 29.30 4.30
CA LYS A 748 -5.16 28.07 5.06
C LYS A 748 -4.86 28.36 6.53
N LEU A 749 -5.79 27.98 7.42
CA LEU A 749 -5.61 28.00 8.87
C LEU A 749 -5.77 26.58 9.42
N ILE A 750 -4.74 26.04 10.08
CA ILE A 750 -4.69 24.62 10.49
C ILE A 750 -4.52 24.51 12.00
N LEU A 751 -5.63 24.14 12.67
CA LEU A 751 -5.76 24.02 14.13
C LEU A 751 -6.05 22.56 14.49
N TYR A 752 -5.13 21.89 15.17
CA TYR A 752 -5.33 20.57 15.79
C TYR A 752 -5.02 20.67 17.30
N PRO A 753 -5.87 20.20 18.23
CA PRO A 753 -5.54 20.21 19.66
C PRO A 753 -4.46 19.17 20.08
N MET A 754 -4.07 19.13 21.37
CA MET A 754 -3.15 18.11 21.93
C MET A 754 -3.88 16.93 22.60
N SER A 755 -3.36 15.71 22.44
CA SER A 755 -3.93 14.47 23.02
C SER A 755 -3.01 13.92 24.10
N ASP A 756 -2.96 14.59 25.25
CA ASP A 756 -1.88 14.44 26.23
C ASP A 756 -1.88 13.13 27.00
N ARG A 757 -0.69 12.63 27.31
CA ARG A 757 -0.49 11.47 28.21
C ARG A 757 0.54 11.65 29.33
N GLU A 758 1.20 12.80 29.41
CA GLU A 758 2.29 13.06 30.37
C GLU A 758 2.13 14.39 31.14
N TYR A 759 0.94 14.60 31.72
CA TYR A 759 0.74 15.42 32.92
C TYR A 759 -0.39 14.77 33.75
N ILE A 760 -0.11 14.50 35.03
CA ILE A 760 -1.08 14.06 36.06
C ILE A 760 -0.61 14.54 37.44
N SER A 761 -0.86 15.81 37.77
CA SER A 761 -0.99 16.27 39.16
C SER A 761 -1.60 17.67 39.27
N ASN A 762 -2.84 17.87 38.80
CA ASN A 762 -3.89 18.66 39.48
C ASN A 762 -5.19 18.77 38.66
N SER A 763 -6.20 17.97 39.06
CA SER A 763 -7.67 18.10 38.92
C SER A 763 -8.39 18.66 37.68
N ASN A 764 -7.83 19.56 36.87
CA ASN A 764 -8.58 20.38 35.90
C ASN A 764 -8.41 19.92 34.43
N GLU A 765 -7.80 18.75 34.19
CA GLU A 765 -7.38 18.26 32.86
C GLU A 765 -8.31 17.18 32.25
N LEU A 766 -9.58 17.17 32.65
CA LEU A 766 -10.60 16.26 32.10
C LEU A 766 -11.52 16.91 31.05
N GLU A 767 -11.36 18.19 30.73
CA GLU A 767 -12.06 18.87 29.63
C GLU A 767 -11.30 18.75 28.28
N ALA A 768 -9.99 18.99 28.25
CA ALA A 768 -9.24 19.11 26.99
C ALA A 768 -9.25 17.86 26.08
N ARG A 769 -9.26 16.65 26.67
CA ARG A 769 -8.78 15.40 26.04
C ARG A 769 -9.64 14.75 24.94
N SER A 770 -10.76 15.33 24.48
CA SER A 770 -11.60 14.71 23.42
C SER A 770 -12.01 15.59 22.24
N ASN A 771 -11.88 16.92 22.36
CA ASN A 771 -11.93 17.87 21.23
C ASN A 771 -10.87 17.58 20.14
N VAL A 772 -9.95 16.65 20.39
CA VAL A 772 -8.63 16.53 19.76
C VAL A 772 -8.58 15.61 18.53
N ILE A 773 -9.26 14.46 18.61
CA ILE A 773 -8.97 13.29 17.76
C ILE A 773 -9.77 13.39 16.45
N SER A 774 -9.78 14.60 15.88
CA SER A 774 -11.04 15.20 15.43
C SER A 774 -10.95 15.83 14.04
N VAL A 775 -10.42 17.04 13.99
CA VAL A 775 -10.06 17.81 12.80
C VAL A 775 -8.99 17.08 11.96
N LEU A 776 -8.27 16.12 12.56
CA LEU A 776 -7.21 15.26 11.99
C LEU A 776 -7.57 14.39 10.77
N ARG A 777 -8.76 14.54 10.14
CA ARG A 777 -9.19 13.71 8.99
C ARG A 777 -9.92 14.42 7.86
N ASN A 778 -9.76 15.72 7.61
CA ASN A 778 -9.95 16.28 6.25
C ASN A 778 -8.91 17.38 5.97
N SER A 779 -7.85 17.00 5.27
CA SER A 779 -6.99 17.90 4.49
C SER A 779 -6.68 17.16 3.20
N ALA A 780 -7.15 17.67 2.06
CA ALA A 780 -7.11 16.94 0.79
C ALA A 780 -6.49 17.78 -0.32
N VAL A 781 -5.16 17.81 -0.35
CA VAL A 781 -4.35 17.77 -1.59
C VAL A 781 -3.14 16.90 -1.26
N PHE A 782 -2.88 15.87 -2.07
CA PHE A 782 -1.59 15.19 -2.10
C PHE A 782 -0.83 15.69 -3.33
N SER A 783 0.18 16.55 -3.13
CA SER A 783 1.35 16.60 -4.01
C SER A 783 2.38 15.60 -3.48
N ARG A 784 3.04 14.87 -4.37
CA ARG A 784 3.97 13.78 -4.01
C ARG A 784 5.43 14.22 -4.17
N SER A 785 5.73 15.43 -3.71
CA SER A 785 7.00 16.14 -3.96
C SER A 785 7.79 16.53 -2.70
N ASP A 786 7.13 16.58 -1.54
CA ASP A 786 7.67 17.25 -0.34
C ASP A 786 8.01 16.25 0.80
N PHE A 787 8.10 14.95 0.48
CA PHE A 787 8.31 13.85 1.44
C PHE A 787 9.11 12.66 0.84
N GLU A 788 10.05 12.94 -0.07
CA GLU A 788 11.10 11.99 -0.43
C GLU A 788 12.44 12.52 0.12
N GLY A 789 13.27 11.61 0.64
CA GLY A 789 14.43 11.95 1.48
C GLY A 789 14.23 11.75 3.00
N ASP A 790 13.96 10.52 3.44
CA ASP A 790 14.46 10.00 4.74
C ASP A 790 14.20 8.49 4.90
N VAL A 791 15.21 7.63 4.65
CA VAL A 791 15.11 6.16 4.77
C VAL A 791 15.86 5.65 6.01
N CYS A 792 15.37 5.97 7.20
CA CYS A 792 15.68 5.22 8.43
C CYS A 792 14.68 5.49 9.57
N GLY A 793 14.18 4.45 10.28
CA GLY A 793 13.56 4.65 11.60
C GLY A 793 12.25 3.91 11.98
N TYR A 794 11.73 2.98 11.19
CA TYR A 794 10.35 2.46 11.35
C TYR A 794 10.08 1.46 12.52
N CYS A 795 11.00 1.30 13.50
CA CYS A 795 10.97 0.16 14.46
C CYS A 795 10.62 0.44 15.93
N GLU A 796 10.51 1.70 16.38
CA GLU A 796 10.23 2.02 17.80
C GLU A 796 8.75 2.34 18.09
N VAL A 797 8.07 3.05 17.18
CA VAL A 797 6.75 3.69 17.43
C VAL A 797 5.67 2.68 17.86
N LEU A 798 5.66 1.47 17.29
CA LEU A 798 4.64 0.45 17.58
C LEU A 798 4.69 -0.10 19.02
N LYS A 799 5.86 -0.09 19.68
CA LYS A 799 6.01 -0.60 21.07
C LYS A 799 5.29 0.27 22.10
N ILE A 800 5.14 1.55 21.82
CA ILE A 800 4.45 2.52 22.70
C ILE A 800 2.93 2.36 22.56
N ALA A 801 2.44 2.13 21.33
CA ALA A 801 1.02 2.04 21.01
C ALA A 801 0.29 0.89 21.73
N GLU A 802 0.90 -0.30 21.87
CA GLU A 802 0.26 -1.39 22.62
C GLU A 802 0.21 -1.15 24.13
N ARG A 803 1.26 -0.53 24.69
CA ARG A 803 1.35 -0.19 26.11
C ARG A 803 0.29 0.84 26.54
N ILE A 804 -0.22 1.62 25.59
CA ILE A 804 -1.33 2.56 25.76
C ILE A 804 -2.67 1.83 25.92
N ARG A 805 -2.90 0.73 25.19
CA ARG A 805 -4.22 0.09 25.02
C ARG A 805 -4.74 -0.71 26.23
N LYS A 806 -3.87 -1.09 27.18
CA LYS A 806 -4.22 -1.98 28.30
C LYS A 806 -4.86 -1.32 29.54
N ASN A 807 -4.90 0.01 29.62
CA ASN A 807 -5.18 0.74 30.88
C ASN A 807 -6.45 1.63 30.83
N LEU A 808 -7.47 1.30 30.02
CA LEU A 808 -8.64 2.17 29.78
C LEU A 808 -10.00 1.45 29.90
N THR A 809 -10.19 0.65 30.95
CA THR A 809 -11.46 -0.07 31.24
C THR A 809 -12.05 0.29 32.60
N SER A 810 -12.25 1.59 32.85
CA SER A 810 -13.07 2.13 33.96
C SER A 810 -13.37 3.62 33.75
N TYR A 811 -14.37 4.13 34.48
CA TYR A 811 -14.88 5.52 34.54
C TYR A 811 -15.81 6.02 33.41
N GLU A 812 -17.09 6.13 33.75
CA GLU A 812 -18.06 7.03 33.14
C GLU A 812 -18.11 8.36 33.93
N LYS A 813 -18.11 9.53 33.25
CA LYS A 813 -18.92 10.75 33.55
C LYS A 813 -18.46 12.03 32.82
N PHE A 814 -19.44 12.88 32.50
CA PHE A 814 -19.44 14.33 32.19
C PHE A 814 -18.37 14.94 31.23
N ASP A 815 -18.71 14.99 29.93
CA ASP A 815 -19.37 16.14 29.27
C ASP A 815 -18.89 17.61 29.48
N GLU A 816 -17.63 17.92 29.18
CA GLU A 816 -17.15 19.32 28.96
C GLU A 816 -16.39 19.53 27.62
N LYS A 817 -16.03 18.46 26.91
CA LYS A 817 -14.85 18.39 26.02
C LYS A 817 -14.95 18.98 24.59
N ASN A 818 -15.70 20.06 24.36
CA ASN A 818 -16.30 20.34 23.03
C ASN A 818 -16.06 21.74 22.44
N ILE A 819 -16.29 21.93 21.14
CA ILE A 819 -16.65 23.27 20.63
C ILE A 819 -18.05 23.55 21.20
N GLY A 820 -18.07 24.32 22.28
CA GLY A 820 -19.29 24.69 22.98
C GLY A 820 -20.24 25.48 22.09
N SER A 821 -21.46 25.71 22.59
CA SER A 821 -22.49 26.40 21.82
C SER A 821 -22.10 27.82 21.40
N ALA A 822 -21.21 28.48 22.16
CA ALA A 822 -20.60 29.76 21.78
C ALA A 822 -19.73 29.62 20.52
N GLY A 823 -18.75 28.71 20.49
CA GLY A 823 -17.82 28.58 19.36
C GLY A 823 -18.53 28.28 18.02
N ALA A 824 -19.60 27.48 18.00
CA ALA A 824 -20.38 27.28 16.77
C ALA A 824 -21.35 28.42 16.44
N GLN A 825 -21.84 29.17 17.44
CA GLN A 825 -22.47 30.46 17.19
C GLN A 825 -21.46 31.41 16.51
N HIS A 826 -20.20 31.40 16.96
CA HIS A 826 -19.17 32.28 16.43
C HIS A 826 -18.70 31.88 15.02
N ILE A 827 -18.52 30.57 14.74
CA ILE A 827 -18.36 30.04 13.38
C ILE A 827 -19.55 30.47 12.51
N GLY A 828 -20.78 30.39 13.06
CA GLY A 828 -22.00 30.88 12.42
C GLY A 828 -21.89 32.33 11.97
N ASP A 829 -21.68 33.30 12.88
CA ASP A 829 -21.73 34.72 12.47
C ASP A 829 -20.62 35.08 11.49
N ALA A 830 -19.45 34.43 11.56
CA ALA A 830 -18.38 34.63 10.58
C ALA A 830 -18.78 34.15 9.17
N LEU A 831 -19.49 33.04 9.07
CA LEU A 831 -20.00 32.51 7.79
C LEU A 831 -21.23 33.25 7.27
N ARG A 832 -21.97 33.96 8.13
CA ARG A 832 -23.15 34.76 7.73
C ARG A 832 -22.82 35.87 6.73
N TYR A 833 -21.64 36.47 6.87
CA TYR A 833 -21.22 37.63 6.07
C TYR A 833 -20.13 37.29 5.04
N ASN A 834 -19.68 36.03 4.96
CA ASN A 834 -18.60 35.64 4.06
C ASN A 834 -19.13 35.21 2.68
N THR A 835 -18.75 35.97 1.65
CA THR A 835 -19.20 35.78 0.26
C THR A 835 -18.30 34.88 -0.59
N ILE A 836 -17.18 34.35 -0.06
CA ILE A 836 -16.22 33.51 -0.81
C ILE A 836 -16.03 32.10 -0.23
N PHE A 837 -16.50 31.83 0.99
CA PHE A 837 -16.15 30.61 1.73
C PHE A 837 -17.03 29.41 1.33
N LEU A 838 -16.54 28.60 0.37
CA LEU A 838 -17.31 27.51 -0.26
C LEU A 838 -17.42 26.23 0.59
N LYS A 839 -16.60 26.02 1.63
CA LYS A 839 -16.44 24.72 2.30
C LYS A 839 -16.18 24.83 3.81
N LEU A 840 -17.12 24.37 4.63
CA LEU A 840 -16.99 24.28 6.09
C LEU A 840 -16.65 22.85 6.53
N GLU A 841 -15.56 22.69 7.29
CA GLU A 841 -15.15 21.38 7.85
C GLU A 841 -14.91 21.48 9.36
N VAL A 842 -15.88 21.01 10.15
CA VAL A 842 -15.81 20.97 11.61
C VAL A 842 -15.91 19.50 12.01
N LYS A 843 -14.81 18.88 12.42
CA LYS A 843 -14.79 17.43 12.73
C LYS A 843 -14.51 17.13 14.20
N SER A 844 -15.26 16.17 14.76
CA SER A 844 -15.21 15.57 16.10
C SER A 844 -15.05 16.49 17.32
N ASN A 845 -15.60 17.70 17.27
CA ASN A 845 -15.63 18.64 18.39
C ASN A 845 -16.87 18.44 19.31
N GLN A 846 -17.39 17.21 19.35
CA GLN A 846 -18.65 16.73 19.96
C GLN A 846 -19.76 17.81 20.13
N MET A 847 -20.09 18.51 19.04
CA MET A 847 -21.07 19.61 19.00
C MET A 847 -22.42 19.24 19.62
N THR A 848 -22.76 19.88 20.74
CA THR A 848 -24.05 19.67 21.42
C THR A 848 -25.24 20.12 20.56
N ASN A 849 -26.45 19.68 20.90
CA ASN A 849 -27.64 20.04 20.12
C ASN A 849 -27.92 21.57 20.11
N LYS A 850 -27.54 22.30 21.16
CA LYS A 850 -27.52 23.77 21.18
C LYS A 850 -26.49 24.34 20.20
N THR A 851 -25.28 23.76 20.19
CA THR A 851 -24.19 24.11 19.25
C THR A 851 -24.66 24.03 17.79
N ILE A 852 -25.43 22.99 17.46
CA ILE A 852 -26.06 22.81 16.13
C ILE A 852 -27.24 23.77 15.91
N GLN A 853 -28.04 24.08 16.93
CA GLN A 853 -29.10 25.09 16.85
C GLN A 853 -28.57 26.48 16.46
N TYR A 854 -27.46 26.92 17.08
CA TYR A 854 -26.82 28.20 16.74
C TYR A 854 -26.23 28.18 15.33
N LEU A 855 -25.49 27.13 14.97
CA LEU A 855 -24.91 27.02 13.61
C LEU A 855 -26.01 27.06 12.53
N ASN A 856 -27.11 26.32 12.72
CA ASN A 856 -28.31 26.39 11.88
C ASN A 856 -28.82 27.83 11.76
N ASN A 857 -29.23 28.44 12.87
CA ASN A 857 -29.89 29.76 12.92
C ASN A 857 -29.16 30.85 12.11
N ILE A 858 -27.84 30.72 11.97
CA ILE A 858 -26.98 31.70 11.34
C ILE A 858 -26.65 31.30 9.88
N LEU A 859 -26.37 30.02 9.61
CA LEU A 859 -26.17 29.52 8.24
C LEU A 859 -27.43 29.57 7.38
N LEU A 860 -28.64 29.69 7.97
CA LEU A 860 -29.90 29.95 7.25
C LEU A 860 -29.84 31.10 6.23
N ASN A 861 -28.91 32.05 6.39
CA ASN A 861 -28.77 33.23 5.52
C ASN A 861 -27.53 33.15 4.61
N ASN A 862 -26.73 32.09 4.66
CA ASN A 862 -25.57 31.94 3.78
C ASN A 862 -26.02 31.50 2.37
N SER A 863 -25.46 32.14 1.34
CA SER A 863 -25.78 31.92 -0.07
C SER A 863 -24.60 31.42 -0.90
N THR A 864 -23.53 30.95 -0.26
CA THR A 864 -22.21 30.69 -0.90
C THR A 864 -21.58 29.35 -0.52
N LEU A 865 -21.99 28.77 0.60
CA LEU A 865 -21.44 27.55 1.18
C LEU A 865 -21.96 26.30 0.45
N GLN A 866 -21.09 25.69 -0.37
CA GLN A 866 -21.42 24.53 -1.19
C GLN A 866 -21.21 23.20 -0.47
N THR A 867 -20.32 23.15 0.52
CA THR A 867 -20.01 21.92 1.27
C THR A 867 -20.01 22.16 2.78
N ILE A 868 -20.77 21.34 3.52
CA ILE A 868 -20.75 21.28 4.98
C ILE A 868 -20.34 19.87 5.43
N ASN A 869 -19.27 19.78 6.21
CA ASN A 869 -18.75 18.54 6.76
C ASN A 869 -18.69 18.61 8.30
N LEU A 870 -19.61 17.90 8.96
CA LEU A 870 -19.78 17.81 10.42
C LEU A 870 -19.48 16.39 10.94
N ILE A 871 -18.46 15.73 10.39
CA ILE A 871 -18.09 14.36 10.78
C ILE A 871 -17.74 14.28 12.28
N SER A 872 -18.22 13.24 12.97
CA SER A 872 -17.84 12.76 14.29
C SER A 872 -18.21 13.65 15.49
N ASN A 873 -19.08 14.64 15.29
CA ASN A 873 -19.46 15.63 16.30
C ASN A 873 -20.55 15.17 17.30
N ASN A 874 -20.82 13.86 17.46
CA ASN A 874 -21.80 13.35 18.44
C ASN A 874 -23.21 14.00 18.35
N ILE A 875 -23.59 14.53 17.18
CA ILE A 875 -24.87 15.21 16.95
C ILE A 875 -26.01 14.22 17.19
N THR A 876 -26.96 14.55 18.06
CA THR A 876 -28.08 13.65 18.38
C THR A 876 -29.36 14.00 17.62
N SER A 877 -30.42 13.21 17.80
CA SER A 877 -31.73 13.43 17.18
C SER A 877 -32.25 14.87 17.27
N THR A 878 -32.08 15.53 18.42
CA THR A 878 -32.48 16.93 18.61
C THR A 878 -31.58 17.93 17.88
N GLY A 879 -30.31 17.60 17.64
CA GLY A 879 -29.43 18.36 16.74
C GLY A 879 -29.81 18.17 15.27
N ALA A 880 -30.16 16.95 14.87
CA ALA A 880 -30.65 16.65 13.52
C ALA A 880 -31.95 17.41 13.17
N ARG A 881 -32.82 17.69 14.16
CA ARG A 881 -33.95 18.61 13.99
C ARG A 881 -33.51 20.01 13.54
N HIS A 882 -32.46 20.57 14.14
CA HIS A 882 -31.95 21.88 13.74
C HIS A 882 -31.21 21.84 12.39
N LEU A 883 -30.55 20.73 12.04
CA LEU A 883 -30.01 20.53 10.69
C LEU A 883 -31.14 20.44 9.63
N SER A 884 -32.32 19.96 9.99
CA SER A 884 -33.50 19.97 9.11
C SER A 884 -33.99 21.38 8.82
N ASP A 885 -34.01 22.27 9.81
CA ASP A 885 -34.36 23.69 9.59
C ASP A 885 -33.33 24.38 8.67
N LEU A 886 -32.04 24.04 8.80
CA LEU A 886 -30.97 24.56 7.95
C LEU A 886 -31.15 24.15 6.48
N LEU A 887 -31.29 22.84 6.24
CA LEU A 887 -31.44 22.28 4.90
C LEU A 887 -32.66 22.83 4.15
N ARG A 888 -33.72 23.23 4.86
CA ARG A 888 -34.96 23.71 4.25
C ARG A 888 -34.80 25.06 3.55
N ASN A 889 -33.81 25.86 3.95
CA ASN A 889 -33.65 27.24 3.51
C ASN A 889 -32.34 27.48 2.72
N HIS A 890 -31.42 26.52 2.69
CA HIS A 890 -30.09 26.72 2.09
C HIS A 890 -30.08 26.57 0.56
N ILE A 891 -29.74 27.65 -0.15
CA ILE A 891 -29.90 27.77 -1.61
C ILE A 891 -28.69 27.35 -2.47
N THR A 892 -27.57 26.96 -1.87
CA THR A 892 -26.33 26.59 -2.60
C THR A 892 -25.60 25.34 -2.10
N LEU A 893 -26.14 24.62 -1.12
CA LEU A 893 -25.46 23.46 -0.51
C LEU A 893 -25.56 22.22 -1.39
N THR A 894 -24.47 21.81 -2.05
CA THR A 894 -24.41 20.62 -2.91
C THR A 894 -23.92 19.37 -2.17
N THR A 895 -23.11 19.53 -1.11
CA THR A 895 -22.54 18.40 -0.35
C THR A 895 -22.76 18.55 1.16
N PHE A 896 -23.38 17.55 1.79
CA PHE A 896 -23.62 17.51 3.23
C PHE A 896 -23.16 16.18 3.84
N CYS A 897 -22.39 16.25 4.93
CA CYS A 897 -21.67 15.08 5.46
C CYS A 897 -21.66 15.05 7.00
N LEU A 898 -22.25 13.99 7.57
CA LEU A 898 -22.50 13.80 9.01
C LEU A 898 -21.91 12.49 9.56
N ILE A 899 -20.83 11.94 8.98
CA ILE A 899 -20.31 10.60 9.39
C ILE A 899 -20.06 10.53 10.91
N ASN A 900 -20.41 9.45 11.62
CA ASN A 900 -20.02 9.16 13.02
C ASN A 900 -20.69 10.06 14.09
N ASN A 901 -21.98 10.37 13.93
CA ASN A 901 -22.80 11.21 14.82
C ASN A 901 -24.06 10.48 15.30
N ARG A 902 -24.35 10.44 16.61
CA ARG A 902 -25.46 9.65 17.21
C ARG A 902 -26.89 10.14 16.93
N ILE A 903 -27.23 10.32 15.66
CA ILE A 903 -28.47 10.95 15.20
C ILE A 903 -29.69 10.08 15.53
N GLY A 904 -29.57 8.75 15.39
CA GLY A 904 -30.63 7.80 15.72
C GLY A 904 -31.81 7.83 14.74
N ASP A 905 -32.71 6.84 14.86
CA ASP A 905 -33.97 6.79 14.12
C ASP A 905 -34.76 8.10 14.25
N ASP A 906 -34.95 8.56 15.50
CA ASP A 906 -35.60 9.83 15.86
C ASP A 906 -35.07 11.02 15.06
N GLY A 907 -33.74 11.12 14.90
CA GLY A 907 -33.10 12.23 14.22
C GLY A 907 -33.38 12.26 12.72
N LEU A 908 -33.50 11.08 12.11
CA LEU A 908 -33.93 10.94 10.73
C LEU A 908 -35.41 11.30 10.54
N THR A 909 -36.27 11.07 11.54
CA THR A 909 -37.67 11.54 11.46
C THR A 909 -37.80 13.06 11.32
N TYR A 910 -36.81 13.82 11.83
CA TYR A 910 -36.76 15.27 11.64
C TYR A 910 -36.08 15.70 10.34
N LEU A 911 -34.97 15.07 9.95
CA LEU A 911 -34.22 15.42 8.73
C LEU A 911 -35.01 15.11 7.44
N SER A 912 -35.64 13.94 7.38
CA SER A 912 -36.20 13.40 6.14
C SER A 912 -37.29 14.27 5.51
N PRO A 913 -38.28 14.82 6.25
CA PRO A 913 -39.28 15.72 5.67
C PRO A 913 -38.71 16.90 4.87
N THR A 914 -37.52 17.40 5.23
CA THR A 914 -36.84 18.48 4.49
C THR A 914 -36.06 17.96 3.28
N LEU A 915 -35.46 16.77 3.36
CA LEU A 915 -34.76 16.15 2.21
C LEU A 915 -35.70 15.90 1.02
N LYS A 916 -37.01 15.86 1.26
CA LYS A 916 -38.05 15.83 0.22
C LYS A 916 -38.05 17.08 -0.68
N ASP A 917 -37.86 18.26 -0.10
CA ASP A 917 -38.12 19.55 -0.74
C ASP A 917 -36.84 20.28 -1.22
N ILE A 918 -35.65 19.83 -0.81
CA ILE A 918 -34.37 20.48 -1.09
C ILE A 918 -33.96 20.39 -2.58
N LYS A 919 -33.63 21.54 -3.19
CA LYS A 919 -33.40 21.68 -4.64
C LYS A 919 -31.93 21.83 -5.05
N THR A 920 -31.01 21.51 -4.15
CA THR A 920 -29.59 21.91 -4.25
C THR A 920 -28.61 20.82 -3.86
N LEU A 921 -29.04 19.87 -3.02
CA LEU A 921 -28.17 18.87 -2.42
C LEU A 921 -27.97 17.65 -3.34
N GLU A 922 -26.78 17.51 -3.90
CA GLU A 922 -26.38 16.42 -4.80
C GLU A 922 -25.77 15.23 -4.04
N ILE A 923 -25.01 15.50 -2.96
CA ILE A 923 -24.22 14.51 -2.22
C ILE A 923 -24.57 14.56 -0.73
N LEU A 924 -25.10 13.45 -0.20
CA LEU A 924 -25.46 13.28 1.21
C LEU A 924 -24.73 12.07 1.81
N ILE A 925 -24.00 12.30 2.91
CA ILE A 925 -23.16 11.28 3.55
C ILE A 925 -23.53 11.19 5.04
N LEU A 926 -24.19 10.10 5.40
CA LEU A 926 -24.76 9.79 6.72
C LEU A 926 -24.17 8.50 7.30
N SER A 927 -22.89 8.19 7.07
CA SER A 927 -22.28 6.94 7.54
C SER A 927 -22.13 6.91 9.08
N ARG A 928 -22.33 5.81 9.81
CA ARG A 928 -22.18 5.78 11.30
C ARG A 928 -23.01 6.83 12.02
N ILE A 929 -24.32 6.82 11.85
CA ILE A 929 -25.21 7.71 12.58
C ILE A 929 -26.30 7.03 13.39
N ASP A 930 -26.12 5.72 13.60
CA ASP A 930 -26.93 4.88 14.48
C ASP A 930 -28.43 4.90 14.10
N MET A 931 -28.75 5.14 12.82
CA MET A 931 -30.09 5.54 12.36
C MET A 931 -31.13 4.41 12.22
N GLY A 932 -30.73 3.15 12.38
CA GLY A 932 -31.65 2.01 12.47
C GLY A 932 -32.61 1.80 11.29
N PRO A 933 -33.58 0.88 11.43
CA PRO A 933 -34.57 0.62 10.40
C PRO A 933 -35.64 1.72 10.28
N ILE A 934 -36.05 2.35 11.39
CA ILE A 934 -37.15 3.34 11.43
C ILE A 934 -36.67 4.69 10.88
N GLY A 935 -35.43 5.09 11.20
CA GLY A 935 -34.80 6.25 10.56
C GLY A 935 -34.58 6.04 9.07
N THR A 936 -34.30 4.80 8.65
CA THR A 936 -34.20 4.44 7.23
C THR A 936 -35.55 4.49 6.52
N GLU A 937 -36.65 4.06 7.15
CA GLU A 937 -38.01 4.25 6.60
C GLU A 937 -38.35 5.74 6.44
N SER A 938 -38.00 6.58 7.41
CA SER A 938 -38.23 8.02 7.28
C SER A 938 -37.44 8.61 6.10
N LEU A 939 -36.16 8.24 5.96
CA LEU A 939 -35.32 8.68 4.86
C LEU A 939 -35.86 8.22 3.50
N ALA A 940 -36.33 6.97 3.42
CA ALA A 940 -36.94 6.40 2.22
C ALA A 940 -38.08 7.29 1.72
N ASN A 941 -39.05 7.60 2.58
CA ASN A 941 -40.23 8.40 2.25
C ASN A 941 -39.90 9.82 1.74
N ALA A 942 -38.74 10.37 2.10
CA ALA A 942 -38.25 11.64 1.54
C ALA A 942 -37.68 11.49 0.12
N LEU A 943 -36.91 10.42 -0.11
CA LEU A 943 -36.27 10.13 -1.41
C LEU A 943 -37.27 9.86 -2.53
N GLU A 944 -38.52 9.48 -2.22
CA GLU A 944 -39.58 9.30 -3.22
C GLU A 944 -39.77 10.52 -4.14
N ASN A 945 -39.71 11.72 -3.55
CA ASN A 945 -40.04 12.97 -4.22
C ASN A 945 -38.81 13.90 -4.37
N ASN A 946 -37.66 13.55 -3.81
CA ASN A 946 -36.42 14.29 -4.03
C ASN A 946 -35.98 14.18 -5.51
N THR A 947 -35.54 15.30 -6.09
CA THR A 947 -35.19 15.42 -7.52
C THR A 947 -33.75 15.87 -7.79
N THR A 948 -32.87 15.77 -6.80
CA THR A 948 -31.55 16.44 -6.80
C THR A 948 -30.42 15.58 -6.26
N LEU A 949 -30.71 14.71 -5.30
CA LEU A 949 -29.72 13.84 -4.70
C LEU A 949 -29.28 12.76 -5.70
N SER A 950 -27.97 12.73 -5.96
CA SER A 950 -27.33 11.80 -6.89
C SER A 950 -26.37 10.83 -6.18
N ILE A 951 -25.78 11.21 -5.04
CA ILE A 951 -24.89 10.38 -4.23
C ILE A 951 -25.39 10.31 -2.78
N LEU A 952 -25.65 9.10 -2.27
CA LEU A 952 -26.13 8.86 -0.91
C LEU A 952 -25.28 7.79 -0.20
N ARG A 953 -24.58 8.13 0.87
CA ARG A 953 -23.74 7.17 1.61
C ARG A 953 -24.27 6.95 3.04
N LEU A 954 -24.79 5.76 3.30
CA LEU A 954 -25.44 5.31 4.53
C LEU A 954 -24.69 4.17 5.21
N ASN A 955 -23.37 4.04 5.00
CA ASN A 955 -22.63 2.89 5.49
C ASN A 955 -22.42 2.90 7.01
N ASN A 956 -22.44 1.73 7.65
CA ASN A 956 -22.16 1.50 9.07
C ASN A 956 -23.26 2.04 10.02
N ASN A 957 -24.53 1.72 9.76
CA ASN A 957 -25.73 2.34 10.36
C ASN A 957 -26.74 1.39 11.03
N GLU A 958 -26.47 0.08 11.08
CA GLU A 958 -27.37 -0.91 11.71
C GLU A 958 -28.81 -0.90 11.12
N ILE A 959 -28.90 -0.63 9.80
CA ILE A 959 -30.17 -0.49 9.05
C ILE A 959 -31.01 -1.79 9.07
N GLY A 960 -30.34 -2.95 9.03
CA GLY A 960 -30.96 -4.26 9.00
C GLY A 960 -31.82 -4.53 7.76
N VAL A 961 -32.61 -5.61 7.82
CA VAL A 961 -33.49 -6.03 6.73
C VAL A 961 -34.68 -5.08 6.56
N GLU A 962 -35.27 -4.62 7.65
CA GLU A 962 -36.50 -3.80 7.66
C GLU A 962 -36.25 -2.41 7.06
N GLY A 963 -35.17 -1.72 7.46
CA GLY A 963 -34.81 -0.44 6.86
C GLY A 963 -34.47 -0.57 5.37
N ILE A 964 -33.79 -1.65 4.97
CA ILE A 964 -33.51 -1.94 3.56
C ILE A 964 -34.80 -2.17 2.77
N GLN A 965 -35.81 -2.83 3.35
CA GLN A 965 -37.11 -2.99 2.71
C GLN A 965 -37.75 -1.64 2.38
N SER A 966 -37.80 -0.73 3.35
CA SER A 966 -38.40 0.59 3.19
C SER A 966 -37.68 1.44 2.12
N ILE A 967 -36.35 1.53 2.17
CA ILE A 967 -35.59 2.34 1.20
C ILE A 967 -35.61 1.75 -0.22
N MET A 968 -35.54 0.43 -0.37
CA MET A 968 -35.57 -0.21 -1.70
C MET A 968 -36.92 -0.10 -2.39
N ILE A 969 -38.04 -0.23 -1.67
CA ILE A 969 -39.39 -0.04 -2.22
C ILE A 969 -39.57 1.38 -2.76
N ILE A 970 -39.12 2.39 -2.02
CA ILE A 970 -39.30 3.79 -2.42
C ILE A 970 -38.32 4.21 -3.54
N LEU A 971 -37.08 3.70 -3.54
CA LEU A 971 -36.12 3.99 -4.61
C LEU A 971 -36.55 3.46 -5.99
N GLN A 972 -37.53 2.55 -6.09
CA GLN A 972 -38.16 2.19 -7.37
C GLN A 972 -38.87 3.39 -8.05
N ARG A 973 -39.24 4.42 -7.27
CA ARG A 973 -39.93 5.64 -7.74
C ARG A 973 -38.98 6.81 -7.94
N ASN A 974 -37.90 6.90 -7.15
CA ASN A 974 -36.84 7.89 -7.34
C ASN A 974 -36.15 7.68 -8.71
N LYS A 975 -35.74 8.79 -9.35
CA LYS A 975 -35.05 8.77 -10.66
C LYS A 975 -33.79 9.61 -10.72
N THR A 976 -33.18 9.94 -9.59
CA THR A 976 -32.03 10.86 -9.52
C THR A 976 -30.82 10.24 -8.84
N LEU A 977 -31.02 9.22 -7.99
CA LEU A 977 -29.92 8.58 -7.30
C LEU A 977 -29.08 7.72 -8.28
N VAL A 978 -27.78 7.99 -8.27
CA VAL A 978 -26.75 7.47 -9.19
C VAL A 978 -25.69 6.66 -8.44
N GLU A 979 -25.33 7.04 -7.21
CA GLU A 979 -24.47 6.27 -6.31
C GLU A 979 -25.13 6.08 -4.94
N ILE A 980 -25.15 4.84 -4.42
CA ILE A 980 -25.53 4.57 -3.03
C ILE A 980 -24.49 3.68 -2.32
N ASP A 981 -24.11 4.05 -1.09
CA ASP A 981 -23.27 3.21 -0.21
C ASP A 981 -24.07 2.71 0.98
N LEU A 982 -24.27 1.39 1.05
CA LEU A 982 -25.00 0.67 2.07
C LEU A 982 -24.09 -0.30 2.85
N SER A 983 -22.77 -0.09 2.89
CA SER A 983 -21.83 -1.05 3.49
C SER A 983 -21.88 -1.10 5.04
N ASN A 984 -21.72 -2.27 5.67
CA ASN A 984 -21.73 -2.49 7.13
C ASN A 984 -23.06 -2.17 7.84
N ASN A 985 -24.18 -2.59 7.26
CA ASN A 985 -25.54 -2.28 7.68
C ASN A 985 -26.36 -3.51 8.10
N GLU A 986 -25.71 -4.65 8.35
CA GLU A 986 -26.34 -5.90 8.83
C GLU A 986 -27.50 -6.39 7.93
N ILE A 987 -27.38 -6.10 6.62
CA ILE A 987 -28.37 -6.39 5.59
C ILE A 987 -28.59 -7.90 5.43
N GLY A 988 -27.53 -8.69 5.61
CA GLY A 988 -27.53 -10.14 5.49
C GLY A 988 -28.02 -10.64 4.15
N ASN A 989 -28.48 -11.89 4.12
CA ASN A 989 -29.00 -12.51 2.90
C ASN A 989 -30.40 -11.97 2.50
N GLU A 990 -31.26 -11.70 3.48
CA GLU A 990 -32.67 -11.37 3.23
C GLU A 990 -32.86 -9.90 2.81
N GLY A 991 -32.18 -8.93 3.45
CA GLY A 991 -32.20 -7.55 2.97
C GLY A 991 -31.59 -7.45 1.56
N THR A 992 -30.60 -8.28 1.26
CA THR A 992 -29.99 -8.34 -0.07
C THR A 992 -30.94 -8.88 -1.14
N ARG A 993 -31.90 -9.76 -0.79
CA ARG A 993 -33.01 -10.14 -1.69
C ARG A 993 -33.83 -8.92 -2.11
N ILE A 994 -34.11 -8.01 -1.18
CA ILE A 994 -34.95 -6.84 -1.44
C ILE A 994 -34.19 -5.79 -2.26
N VAL A 995 -32.86 -5.66 -2.06
CA VAL A 995 -32.00 -4.87 -2.95
C VAL A 995 -32.01 -5.42 -4.38
N ALA A 996 -32.04 -6.75 -4.54
CA ALA A 996 -32.15 -7.40 -5.85
C ALA A 996 -33.51 -7.17 -6.53
N ASP A 997 -34.62 -7.26 -5.78
CA ASP A 997 -35.96 -6.96 -6.30
C ASP A 997 -36.04 -5.50 -6.81
N PHE A 998 -35.39 -4.55 -6.11
CA PHE A 998 -35.21 -3.17 -6.59
C PHE A 998 -34.32 -3.08 -7.84
N LEU A 999 -33.11 -3.68 -7.84
CA LEU A 999 -32.18 -3.62 -8.98
C LEU A 999 -32.78 -4.19 -10.28
N SER A 1000 -33.70 -5.16 -10.16
CA SER A 1000 -34.46 -5.73 -11.29
C SER A 1000 -35.36 -4.71 -12.02
N THR A 1001 -35.60 -3.54 -11.43
CA THR A 1001 -36.51 -2.49 -11.96
C THR A 1001 -35.89 -1.10 -12.06
N ASN A 1002 -34.81 -0.81 -11.32
CA ASN A 1002 -34.18 0.50 -11.33
C ASN A 1002 -33.40 0.79 -12.63
N ILE A 1003 -33.49 2.03 -13.09
CA ILE A 1003 -32.90 2.51 -14.35
C ILE A 1003 -31.99 3.76 -14.19
N THR A 1004 -31.45 4.01 -12.98
CA THR A 1004 -30.69 5.24 -12.69
C THR A 1004 -29.43 5.04 -11.86
N LEU A 1005 -29.42 4.02 -10.99
CA LEU A 1005 -28.31 3.75 -10.10
C LEU A 1005 -27.14 3.19 -10.93
N LEU A 1006 -26.07 3.97 -11.05
CA LEU A 1006 -24.83 3.56 -11.72
C LEU A 1006 -23.84 2.91 -10.74
N LYS A 1007 -23.95 3.15 -9.44
CA LYS A 1007 -23.01 2.64 -8.42
C LYS A 1007 -23.71 2.21 -7.12
N LEU A 1008 -23.28 1.07 -6.57
CA LEU A 1008 -23.80 0.48 -5.35
C LEU A 1008 -22.67 -0.11 -4.52
N ASN A 1009 -22.53 0.28 -3.24
CA ASN A 1009 -21.66 -0.42 -2.28
C ASN A 1009 -22.51 -1.17 -1.24
N LEU A 1010 -22.16 -2.43 -1.03
CA LEU A 1010 -22.80 -3.40 -0.15
C LEU A 1010 -21.73 -4.20 0.64
N GLY A 1011 -20.51 -3.68 0.81
CA GLY A 1011 -19.47 -4.34 1.62
C GLY A 1011 -19.85 -4.56 3.09
N ILE A 1012 -19.19 -5.49 3.79
CA ILE A 1012 -19.29 -5.73 5.24
C ILE A 1012 -20.71 -5.97 5.80
N ASN A 1013 -21.63 -6.48 4.97
CA ASN A 1013 -23.06 -6.65 5.25
C ASN A 1013 -23.48 -8.07 5.62
N GLU A 1014 -22.54 -8.98 5.92
CA GLU A 1014 -22.79 -10.42 6.16
C GLU A 1014 -23.55 -11.10 5.01
N ILE A 1015 -23.38 -10.58 3.78
CA ILE A 1015 -24.00 -11.15 2.57
C ILE A 1015 -23.32 -12.48 2.28
N GLY A 1016 -24.07 -13.57 2.44
CA GLY A 1016 -23.60 -14.91 2.13
C GLY A 1016 -24.02 -15.40 0.75
N LEU A 1017 -24.01 -16.73 0.62
CA LEU A 1017 -24.51 -17.48 -0.53
C LEU A 1017 -25.83 -16.93 -1.09
N SER A 1018 -26.90 -16.94 -0.29
CA SER A 1018 -28.26 -16.67 -0.78
C SER A 1018 -28.45 -15.22 -1.21
N GLY A 1019 -27.93 -14.26 -0.44
CA GLY A 1019 -28.03 -12.83 -0.76
C GLY A 1019 -27.39 -12.52 -2.11
N VAL A 1020 -26.17 -13.01 -2.33
CA VAL A 1020 -25.49 -12.77 -3.61
C VAL A 1020 -26.12 -13.54 -4.79
N LYS A 1021 -26.89 -14.62 -4.54
CA LYS A 1021 -27.71 -15.25 -5.59
C LYS A 1021 -28.76 -14.28 -6.13
N TYR A 1022 -29.53 -13.66 -5.22
CA TYR A 1022 -30.57 -12.71 -5.60
C TYR A 1022 -30.00 -11.51 -6.38
N LEU A 1023 -28.87 -10.94 -5.93
CA LEU A 1023 -28.17 -9.89 -6.69
C LEU A 1023 -27.82 -10.35 -8.11
N GLY A 1024 -27.49 -11.63 -8.30
CA GLY A 1024 -27.27 -12.23 -9.61
C GLY A 1024 -28.53 -12.15 -10.48
N ASP A 1025 -29.62 -12.77 -10.04
CA ASP A 1025 -30.91 -12.83 -10.75
C ASP A 1025 -31.45 -11.45 -11.15
N ALA A 1026 -31.14 -10.43 -10.37
CA ALA A 1026 -31.47 -9.04 -10.64
C ALA A 1026 -30.55 -8.39 -11.67
N LEU A 1027 -29.23 -8.60 -11.56
CA LEU A 1027 -28.26 -8.03 -12.49
C LEU A 1027 -28.31 -8.66 -13.88
N GLU A 1028 -28.89 -9.87 -14.05
CA GLU A 1028 -29.26 -10.38 -15.39
C GLU A 1028 -30.24 -9.45 -16.14
N LYS A 1029 -31.04 -8.68 -15.41
CA LYS A 1029 -32.10 -7.80 -15.96
C LYS A 1029 -31.73 -6.32 -15.87
N ASN A 1030 -30.94 -5.93 -14.88
CA ASN A 1030 -30.50 -4.56 -14.71
C ASN A 1030 -29.58 -4.13 -15.87
N THR A 1031 -29.86 -2.96 -16.43
CA THR A 1031 -29.15 -2.39 -17.59
C THR A 1031 -28.51 -1.04 -17.30
N THR A 1032 -28.22 -0.74 -16.02
CA THR A 1032 -27.77 0.60 -15.61
C THR A 1032 -26.65 0.60 -14.57
N LEU A 1033 -26.58 -0.38 -13.68
CA LEU A 1033 -25.52 -0.46 -12.68
C LEU A 1033 -24.18 -0.71 -13.37
N THR A 1034 -23.22 0.18 -13.10
CA THR A 1034 -21.85 0.16 -13.63
C THR A 1034 -20.79 -0.14 -12.58
N SER A 1035 -21.05 0.04 -11.27
CA SER A 1035 -20.10 -0.31 -10.20
C SER A 1035 -20.80 -0.98 -9.03
N LEU A 1036 -20.27 -2.13 -8.57
CA LEU A 1036 -20.82 -2.87 -7.44
C LEU A 1036 -19.74 -3.32 -6.45
N TYR A 1037 -19.68 -2.68 -5.30
CA TYR A 1037 -18.73 -3.02 -4.24
C TYR A 1037 -19.41 -3.95 -3.21
N LEU A 1038 -18.73 -5.02 -2.82
CA LEU A 1038 -19.21 -6.15 -2.00
C LEU A 1038 -18.07 -6.65 -1.08
N ARG A 1039 -17.09 -5.79 -0.79
CA ARG A 1039 -15.88 -6.10 -0.01
C ARG A 1039 -16.19 -6.54 1.43
N ARG A 1040 -15.52 -7.59 1.91
CA ARG A 1040 -15.57 -8.09 3.29
C ARG A 1040 -16.96 -8.54 3.74
N ASN A 1041 -17.75 -9.11 2.85
CA ASN A 1041 -18.94 -9.89 3.22
C ASN A 1041 -18.56 -11.34 3.52
N ASP A 1042 -19.55 -12.16 3.86
CA ASP A 1042 -19.44 -13.62 3.99
C ASP A 1042 -19.74 -14.35 2.67
N ILE A 1043 -19.47 -13.68 1.53
CA ILE A 1043 -19.71 -14.28 0.22
C ILE A 1043 -18.68 -15.39 0.05
N ASP A 1044 -19.10 -16.61 0.35
CA ASP A 1044 -18.27 -17.77 0.12
C ASP A 1044 -18.13 -18.02 -1.38
N GLN A 1045 -17.24 -18.95 -1.67
CA GLN A 1045 -17.16 -19.64 -2.94
C GLN A 1045 -18.50 -19.87 -3.67
N ASN A 1046 -19.49 -20.50 -3.02
CA ASN A 1046 -20.77 -20.89 -3.62
C ASN A 1046 -21.68 -19.67 -3.87
N GLY A 1047 -21.46 -18.56 -3.16
CA GLY A 1047 -22.12 -17.30 -3.49
C GLY A 1047 -21.63 -16.77 -4.83
N ILE A 1048 -20.31 -16.60 -4.96
CA ILE A 1048 -19.70 -16.14 -6.21
C ILE A 1048 -20.02 -17.09 -7.38
N GLU A 1049 -20.11 -18.39 -7.13
CA GLU A 1049 -20.48 -19.45 -8.07
C GLU A 1049 -21.72 -19.12 -8.89
N TYR A 1050 -22.77 -18.66 -8.22
CA TYR A 1050 -24.03 -18.33 -8.85
C TYR A 1050 -24.02 -16.90 -9.39
N PHE A 1051 -23.51 -15.97 -8.59
CA PHE A 1051 -23.43 -14.55 -8.95
C PHE A 1051 -22.67 -14.31 -10.26
N SER A 1052 -21.62 -15.10 -10.48
CA SER A 1052 -20.80 -15.07 -11.68
C SER A 1052 -21.51 -15.65 -12.90
N GLN A 1053 -22.42 -16.62 -12.72
CA GLN A 1053 -23.26 -17.12 -13.81
C GLN A 1053 -24.23 -16.04 -14.32
N SER A 1054 -24.81 -15.26 -13.40
CA SER A 1054 -25.76 -14.21 -13.74
C SER A 1054 -25.11 -12.96 -14.32
N LEU A 1055 -23.99 -12.52 -13.73
CA LEU A 1055 -23.24 -11.37 -14.24
C LEU A 1055 -22.67 -11.60 -15.67
N LYS A 1056 -22.70 -12.83 -16.22
CA LYS A 1056 -22.43 -13.10 -17.66
C LYS A 1056 -23.44 -12.44 -18.59
N ARG A 1057 -24.68 -12.34 -18.13
CA ARG A 1057 -25.85 -11.88 -18.88
C ARG A 1057 -26.07 -10.38 -18.67
N ASN A 1058 -25.62 -9.86 -17.54
CA ASN A 1058 -25.42 -8.43 -17.38
C ASN A 1058 -24.42 -7.90 -18.44
N GLN A 1059 -24.74 -6.78 -19.08
CA GLN A 1059 -23.91 -6.13 -20.10
C GLN A 1059 -23.60 -4.66 -19.74
N THR A 1060 -23.58 -4.31 -18.46
CA THR A 1060 -23.51 -2.90 -18.01
C THR A 1060 -22.57 -2.66 -16.84
N LEU A 1061 -22.33 -3.67 -16.01
CA LEU A 1061 -21.41 -3.59 -14.90
C LEU A 1061 -19.97 -3.47 -15.42
N LYS A 1062 -19.31 -2.37 -15.04
CA LYS A 1062 -17.94 -1.99 -15.42
C LYS A 1062 -16.93 -2.14 -14.28
N GLN A 1063 -17.41 -2.16 -13.03
CA GLN A 1063 -16.60 -2.32 -11.83
C GLN A 1063 -17.24 -3.26 -10.82
N ILE A 1064 -16.44 -4.09 -10.15
CA ILE A 1064 -16.83 -4.78 -8.91
C ILE A 1064 -15.68 -4.86 -7.89
N ASP A 1065 -15.98 -4.87 -6.60
CA ASP A 1065 -15.01 -5.20 -5.54
C ASP A 1065 -15.57 -6.32 -4.67
N VAL A 1066 -14.89 -7.46 -4.61
CA VAL A 1066 -15.19 -8.54 -3.65
C VAL A 1066 -13.95 -8.92 -2.86
N SER A 1067 -13.07 -7.96 -2.56
CA SER A 1067 -11.94 -8.12 -1.64
C SER A 1067 -12.38 -8.63 -0.26
N CYS A 1068 -11.49 -9.25 0.50
CA CYS A 1068 -11.63 -9.59 1.92
C CYS A 1068 -12.81 -10.52 2.32
N ASN A 1069 -13.41 -11.25 1.38
CA ASN A 1069 -14.47 -12.22 1.61
C ASN A 1069 -13.92 -13.67 1.82
N PRO A 1070 -14.70 -14.60 2.42
CA PRO A 1070 -14.32 -16.01 2.60
C PRO A 1070 -14.40 -16.84 1.31
N ILE A 1071 -14.78 -16.23 0.18
CA ILE A 1071 -14.32 -16.49 -1.19
C ILE A 1071 -13.19 -17.54 -1.21
N GLY A 1072 -12.02 -17.23 -0.65
CA GLY A 1072 -10.86 -18.14 -0.65
C GLY A 1072 -10.34 -18.42 -2.06
N ARG A 1073 -9.41 -19.37 -2.20
CA ARG A 1073 -8.90 -19.82 -3.53
C ARG A 1073 -10.07 -20.01 -4.50
N ILE A 1074 -11.01 -20.83 -4.08
CA ILE A 1074 -12.21 -21.31 -4.76
C ILE A 1074 -13.17 -20.20 -5.20
N GLY A 1075 -13.50 -19.27 -4.32
CA GLY A 1075 -14.36 -18.13 -4.61
C GLY A 1075 -13.67 -17.08 -5.44
N ILE A 1076 -12.35 -16.92 -5.29
CA ILE A 1076 -11.55 -16.08 -6.17
C ILE A 1076 -11.77 -16.66 -7.53
N GLU A 1077 -11.40 -17.94 -7.62
CA GLU A 1077 -11.57 -18.87 -8.69
C GLU A 1077 -13.03 -18.91 -9.30
N TYR A 1078 -14.12 -18.41 -8.70
CA TYR A 1078 -15.45 -18.43 -9.34
C TYR A 1078 -15.76 -17.32 -10.38
N LEU A 1079 -14.83 -16.42 -10.77
CA LEU A 1079 -15.16 -15.27 -11.67
C LEU A 1079 -14.48 -15.10 -13.05
N ARG A 1080 -13.27 -15.55 -13.39
CA ARG A 1080 -12.68 -15.21 -14.71
C ARG A 1080 -13.49 -15.76 -15.88
N ASP A 1081 -14.42 -16.69 -15.69
CA ASP A 1081 -15.37 -17.03 -16.74
C ASP A 1081 -16.65 -16.20 -16.74
N LEU A 1082 -17.13 -15.68 -15.60
CA LEU A 1082 -18.08 -14.57 -15.63
C LEU A 1082 -17.56 -13.58 -16.68
N LEU A 1083 -16.32 -13.21 -16.39
CA LEU A 1083 -15.50 -12.23 -17.04
C LEU A 1083 -15.27 -12.66 -18.52
N LYS A 1084 -15.08 -13.96 -18.85
CA LYS A 1084 -15.04 -14.47 -20.26
C LYS A 1084 -16.24 -14.19 -21.15
N SER A 1085 -17.41 -14.06 -20.57
CA SER A 1085 -18.62 -13.70 -21.31
C SER A 1085 -19.05 -12.26 -21.06
N ASN A 1086 -18.58 -11.67 -19.97
CA ASN A 1086 -18.85 -10.28 -19.64
C ASN A 1086 -17.74 -9.40 -20.22
N THR A 1087 -18.00 -8.87 -21.41
CA THR A 1087 -17.13 -7.95 -22.14
C THR A 1087 -17.22 -6.50 -21.65
N THR A 1088 -17.93 -6.24 -20.55
CA THR A 1088 -18.20 -4.86 -20.05
C THR A 1088 -17.48 -4.52 -18.76
N LEU A 1089 -17.01 -5.53 -18.02
CA LEU A 1089 -16.42 -5.41 -16.71
C LEU A 1089 -14.91 -5.17 -16.80
N ILE A 1090 -14.51 -3.95 -16.47
CA ILE A 1090 -13.15 -3.41 -16.65
C ILE A 1090 -12.37 -3.49 -15.33
N GLU A 1091 -12.96 -3.00 -14.23
CA GLU A 1091 -12.30 -2.89 -12.93
C GLU A 1091 -12.76 -3.99 -11.96
N LEU A 1092 -11.83 -4.69 -11.33
CA LEU A 1092 -12.20 -5.78 -10.42
C LEU A 1092 -11.21 -6.02 -9.28
N LYS A 1093 -11.64 -5.70 -8.06
CA LYS A 1093 -10.81 -5.72 -6.83
C LYS A 1093 -11.03 -6.98 -5.99
N ILE A 1094 -9.92 -7.55 -5.48
CA ILE A 1094 -9.89 -8.84 -4.76
C ILE A 1094 -8.80 -9.01 -3.68
N GLY A 1095 -8.30 -7.94 -3.07
CA GLY A 1095 -7.27 -8.06 -2.02
C GLY A 1095 -7.73 -8.91 -0.82
N PHE A 1096 -6.82 -9.67 -0.21
CA PHE A 1096 -7.01 -10.36 1.08
C PHE A 1096 -8.17 -11.39 1.18
N ASN A 1097 -8.54 -12.05 0.08
CA ASN A 1097 -9.58 -13.10 0.04
C ASN A 1097 -9.10 -14.46 0.60
N TYR A 1098 -8.80 -14.53 1.90
CA TYR A 1098 -8.29 -15.73 2.57
C TYR A 1098 -9.35 -16.50 3.36
N LYS A 1099 -9.18 -17.84 3.44
CA LYS A 1099 -10.23 -18.78 3.90
C LYS A 1099 -10.53 -18.74 5.41
N ASN A 1100 -9.64 -18.17 6.23
CA ASN A 1100 -9.73 -18.17 7.69
C ASN A 1100 -9.71 -16.74 8.28
N TYR A 1101 -10.62 -15.86 7.84
CA TYR A 1101 -10.79 -14.54 8.47
C TYR A 1101 -11.63 -14.58 9.76
N GLN A 1102 -11.35 -15.54 10.65
CA GLN A 1102 -11.89 -15.56 12.01
C GLN A 1102 -10.85 -14.96 12.98
N GLY A 1103 -11.27 -13.94 13.72
CA GLY A 1103 -10.34 -13.04 14.40
C GLY A 1103 -9.60 -13.64 15.60
N ASN A 1104 -8.30 -13.84 15.46
CA ASN A 1104 -7.32 -13.69 16.53
C ASN A 1104 -5.94 -13.35 15.94
N LEU A 1105 -5.17 -12.51 16.64
CA LEU A 1105 -3.86 -12.04 16.19
C LEU A 1105 -2.81 -13.16 16.32
N VAL A 1106 -2.44 -13.74 15.18
CA VAL A 1106 -1.31 -14.67 15.04
C VAL A 1106 -0.26 -14.02 14.14
N ASN A 1107 1.02 -14.13 14.53
CA ASN A 1107 2.14 -13.61 13.75
C ASN A 1107 2.21 -14.29 12.38
N TYR A 1108 2.21 -13.50 11.32
CA TYR A 1108 2.57 -13.95 9.97
C TYR A 1108 3.74 -13.14 9.43
N THR A 1109 4.94 -13.63 9.74
CA THR A 1109 6.05 -13.57 8.78
C THR A 1109 5.65 -14.38 7.55
N ASN A 1110 6.00 -13.88 6.36
CA ASN A 1110 5.56 -14.36 5.03
C ASN A 1110 4.12 -13.96 4.67
N SER A 1111 3.99 -12.78 4.06
CA SER A 1111 3.02 -12.50 3.00
C SER A 1111 3.76 -11.83 1.86
#